data_AF-G6F1A8-F1
#
_entry.id   AF-G6F1A8-F1
#
_cell.length_a   1.000
_cell.length_b   1.000
_cell.length_c   1.000
_cell.angle_alpha   90.00
_cell.angle_beta   90.00
_cell.angle_gamma   90.00
#
_symmetry.space_group_name_H-M   'P 1'
#
loop_
_entity.id
_entity.type
_entity.pdbx_description
1 polymer ?
#
loop_
_entity_poly.entity_id
_entity_poly.type
_entity_poly.pdbx_seq_one_letter_code
_entity_poly.pdbx_strand_id
1 'polypeptide(L)'
;MSKDPKIKLKEYTEKKAEGLERIRQSAQSAFLYAQEQKAQGRIDEATCWMDRAHRLVDHNPNITFDLVMLRLKQKQYHEAYDLLLPLMKKFDFYEGWLVLAILLSHLGNLSQAVQKIQYALSHYSPTNQSWSMIRLLVQDANEVGCCALIGSLGQVWIDNPHYHVMSVFLDDELILKTADPFFSLPENWEMYSYLHIEKEDRPLIGSPINIQSIIRTEGFVESDGKCFKGWLWHPAEPDRIPTVNVYDTQGILSKEIKATKEFEVATLEFPLFRAKQFFIPLKEFYFGLYALKDDYGRNLIGSPINPFLLQQKRRQFKDIHKKHQDYLPVSAYYKGDTPAVEGKNTLGTVVVIPVYKGKEETILCVQSVLNSLPSGVVLQLVNDCSPDTELVDWLEEQVDHEAIFLIHHIENMGFPGAVNTGMYAWPGYDVILLNSDTLVPKGWIENLTKAAYCSENIGTVTPFSNDASIFSYPYHDKENPVPTLKSVQVFMQYLQKIYKNKIIDVPTGHGFCMFIRHDCLSQTGLFRETLFAQGYGEENDFCMRAQHLGWRHVLAADIFVGHKGGVSFQNSKNALLKRNLAILNKLYPDYDEMVMDYIDRDFLRSVRYEIDLYRLQELEKKYAKQGKSLQYGLFITHTYGGGVERAVQERANELRLKGIIPLFIRPTLLGDACRCEIQFKSSSSTQIDIEDLYPNFVFSLPSEYDALLVFLQNRKIACFEVHHFAGHHVKIRHLLQDLGIAYDMYLHDYMSFCPRISLVNADGVYCQEPSKLSVCQKCIGKEHFDEAEPIKMKKWIARSTQELGAARSIIVPSEDTAKRIAHHFPKIKGIKARDLENDRADLSLEQLAYFSQMSIPDQDKHLKKSYCRFRVCIIGAIGIEKGFNIVQGLVKDSNERDLPLEFVIVGRTVDDRLFFDIDRIFITGTYQEEEAVALVKRQHADIAFFPAIWPETWCYALSIAWRSGLETVVFDLGAPAQRVKNTQRGSILSPLMTIPEINDMLLILCKKIRYKMNNN
;
A
#
# COMPACT_ATOMS: atom_id res chain seq x y z
N MET A 1 23.64 12.61 23.28
CA MET A 1 22.50 12.36 24.20
C MET A 1 22.29 10.85 24.29
N SER A 2 21.26 10.38 25.01
CA SER A 2 20.97 8.99 25.39
C SER A 2 21.50 7.86 24.48
N LYS A 3 22.09 6.81 25.08
CA LYS A 3 22.50 5.55 24.45
C LYS A 3 21.34 4.69 23.92
N ASP A 4 20.10 5.20 23.94
CA ASP A 4 18.89 4.42 23.68
C ASP A 4 18.42 4.60 22.23
N PRO A 5 18.53 3.58 21.35
CA PRO A 5 18.08 3.61 19.96
C PRO A 5 16.61 4.05 19.81
N LYS A 6 15.80 3.84 20.85
CA LYS A 6 14.39 4.26 20.94
C LYS A 6 14.19 5.77 20.78
N ILE A 7 15.13 6.59 21.26
CA ILE A 7 15.02 8.05 21.17
C ILE A 7 15.30 8.53 19.74
N LYS A 8 16.28 7.93 19.05
CA LYS A 8 16.58 8.26 17.64
C LYS A 8 15.43 7.85 16.70
N LEU A 9 14.82 6.69 16.94
CA LEU A 9 13.64 6.27 16.20
C LEU A 9 12.47 7.24 16.40
N LYS A 10 12.26 7.69 17.64
CA LYS A 10 11.21 8.66 17.97
C LYS A 10 11.41 10.00 17.24
N GLU A 11 12.61 10.58 17.31
CA GLU A 11 12.93 11.85 16.62
C GLU A 11 12.79 11.74 15.09
N TYR A 12 13.19 10.60 14.50
CA TYR A 12 13.00 10.37 13.07
C TYR A 12 11.51 10.25 12.71
N THR A 13 10.76 9.46 13.48
CA THR A 13 9.32 9.27 13.27
C THR A 13 8.57 10.57 13.42
N GLU A 14 8.93 11.42 14.39
CA GLU A 14 8.40 12.78 14.55
C GLU A 14 8.68 13.65 13.32
N LYS A 15 9.93 13.73 12.85
CA LYS A 15 10.26 14.50 11.63
C LYS A 15 9.57 13.98 10.37
N LYS A 16 9.44 12.65 10.23
CA LYS A 16 8.71 12.03 9.11
C LYS A 16 7.21 12.34 9.20
N ALA A 17 6.63 12.26 10.39
CA ALA A 17 5.24 12.61 10.64
C ALA A 17 4.97 14.08 10.34
N GLU A 18 5.85 15.00 10.75
CA GLU A 18 5.77 16.41 10.39
C GLU A 18 5.82 16.62 8.87
N GLY A 19 6.70 15.91 8.17
CA GLY A 19 6.78 15.96 6.71
C GLY A 19 5.50 15.46 6.02
N LEU A 20 4.95 14.35 6.48
CA LEU A 20 3.69 13.79 5.98
C LEU A 20 2.51 14.72 6.27
N GLU A 21 2.47 15.33 7.45
CA GLU A 21 1.43 16.28 7.83
C GLU A 21 1.48 17.54 6.96
N ARG A 22 2.68 18.06 6.64
CA ARG A 22 2.81 19.17 5.68
C ARG A 22 2.30 18.82 4.28
N ILE A 23 2.58 17.62 3.80
CA ILE A 23 2.07 17.12 2.51
C ILE A 23 0.54 17.03 2.55
N ARG A 24 -0.01 16.46 3.62
CA ARG A 24 -1.46 16.34 3.83
C ARG A 24 -2.15 17.70 3.83
N GLN A 25 -1.60 18.68 4.56
CA GLN A 25 -2.12 20.05 4.59
C GLN A 25 -2.07 20.71 3.21
N SER A 26 -0.94 20.57 2.50
CA SER A 26 -0.77 21.13 1.14
C SER A 26 -1.79 20.56 0.15
N ALA A 27 -2.07 19.25 0.25
CA ALA A 27 -3.08 18.61 -0.55
C ALA A 27 -4.51 19.04 -0.21
N GLN A 28 -4.81 19.17 1.08
CA GLN A 28 -6.12 19.65 1.54
C GLN A 28 -6.39 21.06 1.03
N SER A 29 -5.41 21.96 1.11
CA SER A 29 -5.52 23.30 0.52
C SER A 29 -5.75 23.24 -0.98
N ALA A 30 -4.95 22.45 -1.72
CA ALA A 30 -5.12 22.29 -3.18
C ALA A 30 -6.53 21.77 -3.55
N PHE A 31 -7.05 20.79 -2.80
CA PHE A 31 -8.40 20.28 -2.99
C PHE A 31 -9.47 21.35 -2.73
N LEU A 32 -9.36 22.12 -1.64
CA LEU A 32 -10.31 23.20 -1.32
C LEU A 32 -10.32 24.29 -2.40
N TYR A 33 -9.16 24.73 -2.87
CA TYR A 33 -9.07 25.67 -4.00
C TYR A 33 -9.71 25.07 -5.26
N ALA A 34 -9.45 23.81 -5.58
CA ALA A 34 -10.07 23.15 -6.73
C ALA A 34 -11.60 23.16 -6.66
N GLN A 35 -12.18 22.89 -5.48
CA GLN A 35 -13.64 22.96 -5.28
C GLN A 35 -14.17 24.38 -5.42
N GLU A 36 -13.45 25.39 -4.93
CA GLU A 36 -13.83 26.80 -5.09
C GLU A 36 -13.83 27.20 -6.58
N GLN A 37 -12.77 26.86 -7.33
CA GLN A 37 -12.70 27.13 -8.77
C GLN A 37 -13.81 26.43 -9.54
N LYS A 38 -14.11 25.17 -9.18
CA LYS A 38 -15.21 24.37 -9.73
C LYS A 38 -16.56 25.04 -9.47
N ALA A 39 -16.78 25.57 -8.27
CA ALA A 39 -18.01 26.30 -7.91
C ALA A 39 -18.16 27.62 -8.69
N GLN A 40 -17.04 28.27 -9.02
CA GLN A 40 -17.01 29.49 -9.84
C GLN A 40 -17.06 29.21 -11.36
N GLY A 41 -17.18 27.94 -11.78
CA GLY A 41 -17.25 27.54 -13.17
C GLY A 41 -15.91 27.58 -13.94
N ARG A 42 -14.79 27.82 -13.26
CA ARG A 42 -13.44 27.84 -13.84
C ARG A 42 -12.86 26.42 -13.90
N ILE A 43 -13.37 25.62 -14.83
CA ILE A 43 -13.07 24.17 -14.94
C ILE A 43 -11.57 23.89 -15.16
N ASP A 44 -10.89 24.69 -15.98
CA ASP A 44 -9.46 24.47 -16.26
C ASP A 44 -8.60 24.70 -15.01
N GLU A 45 -8.87 25.78 -14.27
CA GLU A 45 -8.19 26.08 -13.01
C GLU A 45 -8.51 25.04 -11.94
N ALA A 46 -9.77 24.62 -11.83
CA ALA A 46 -10.20 23.56 -10.93
C ALA A 46 -9.43 22.26 -11.22
N THR A 47 -9.26 21.92 -12.50
CA THR A 47 -8.54 20.72 -12.93
C THR A 47 -7.06 20.79 -12.53
N CYS A 48 -6.39 21.92 -12.73
CA CYS A 48 -5.00 22.10 -12.33
C CYS A 48 -4.79 21.90 -10.83
N TRP A 49 -5.66 22.49 -10.00
CA TRP A 49 -5.58 22.35 -8.54
C TRP A 49 -5.95 20.93 -8.06
N MET A 50 -6.93 20.28 -8.70
CA MET A 50 -7.32 18.91 -8.39
C MET A 50 -6.21 17.91 -8.75
N ASP A 51 -5.58 18.11 -9.90
CA ASP A 51 -4.44 17.33 -10.38
C ASP A 51 -3.24 17.45 -9.42
N ARG A 52 -2.98 18.66 -8.91
CA ARG A 52 -2.01 18.87 -7.82
C ARG A 52 -2.41 18.11 -6.55
N ALA A 53 -3.66 18.21 -6.11
CA ALA A 53 -4.13 17.51 -4.91
C ALA A 53 -3.97 15.99 -5.04
N HIS A 54 -4.27 15.45 -6.22
CA HIS A 54 -4.08 14.05 -6.57
C HIS A 54 -2.62 13.62 -6.47
N ARG A 55 -1.68 14.42 -6.97
CA ARG A 55 -0.23 14.15 -6.90
C ARG A 55 0.37 14.25 -5.49
N LEU A 56 -0.26 15.03 -4.60
CA LEU A 56 0.21 15.21 -3.23
C LEU A 56 -0.30 14.11 -2.28
N VAL A 57 -1.47 13.52 -2.58
CA VAL A 57 -2.05 12.42 -1.81
C VAL A 57 -2.26 11.26 -2.76
N ASP A 58 -1.19 10.50 -2.95
CA ASP A 58 -1.25 9.26 -3.70
C ASP A 58 -2.41 8.39 -3.18
N HIS A 59 -3.19 7.87 -4.13
CA HIS A 59 -4.24 6.88 -3.90
C HIS A 59 -5.48 7.35 -3.10
N ASN A 60 -5.78 8.65 -3.05
CA ASN A 60 -7.07 9.11 -2.53
C ASN A 60 -8.20 8.91 -3.58
N PRO A 61 -9.13 7.96 -3.37
CA PRO A 61 -10.16 7.61 -4.35
C PRO A 61 -11.13 8.77 -4.66
N ASN A 62 -11.44 9.61 -3.67
CA ASN A 62 -12.37 10.73 -3.84
C ASN A 62 -11.75 11.85 -4.69
N ILE A 63 -10.49 12.19 -4.43
CA ILE A 63 -9.75 13.18 -5.24
C ILE A 63 -9.58 12.67 -6.67
N THR A 64 -9.22 11.38 -6.84
CA THR A 64 -9.10 10.76 -8.16
C THR A 64 -10.42 10.79 -8.92
N PHE A 65 -11.54 10.42 -8.28
CA PHE A 65 -12.84 10.43 -8.94
C PHE A 65 -13.30 11.85 -9.31
N ASP A 66 -13.09 12.84 -8.43
CA ASP A 66 -13.37 14.25 -8.75
C ASP A 66 -12.53 14.74 -9.94
N LEU A 67 -11.26 14.31 -10.04
CA LEU A 67 -10.40 14.60 -11.19
C LEU A 67 -10.93 13.94 -12.47
N VAL A 68 -11.36 12.68 -12.42
CA VAL A 68 -12.03 11.98 -13.55
C VAL A 68 -13.22 12.79 -14.04
N MET A 69 -14.07 13.30 -13.14
CA MET A 69 -15.23 14.10 -13.49
C MET A 69 -14.86 15.44 -14.14
N LEU A 70 -13.77 16.08 -13.70
CA LEU A 70 -13.26 17.31 -14.33
C LEU A 70 -12.71 17.03 -15.74
N ARG A 71 -11.93 15.96 -15.92
CA ARG A 71 -11.41 15.52 -17.23
C ARG A 71 -12.54 15.16 -18.20
N LEU A 72 -13.57 14.49 -17.71
CA LEU A 72 -14.79 14.19 -18.48
C LEU A 72 -15.47 15.48 -18.95
N LYS A 73 -15.62 16.49 -18.09
CA LYS A 73 -16.18 17.80 -18.47
C LYS A 73 -15.34 18.53 -19.53
N GLN A 74 -14.02 18.35 -19.51
CA GLN A 74 -13.10 18.85 -20.52
C GLN A 74 -13.06 18.01 -21.81
N LYS A 75 -13.83 16.92 -21.88
CA LYS A 75 -13.84 15.95 -22.99
C LYS A 75 -12.51 15.22 -23.19
N GLN A 76 -11.69 15.13 -22.14
CA GLN A 76 -10.43 14.37 -22.13
C GLN A 76 -10.71 12.91 -21.76
N TYR A 77 -11.39 12.18 -22.65
CA TYR A 77 -11.95 10.85 -22.35
C TYR A 77 -10.88 9.78 -22.07
N HIS A 78 -9.76 9.79 -22.79
CA HIS A 78 -8.66 8.85 -22.55
C HIS A 78 -8.04 9.04 -21.16
N GLU A 79 -7.71 10.28 -20.77
CA GLU A 79 -7.14 10.58 -19.46
C GLU A 79 -8.12 10.23 -18.32
N ALA A 80 -9.40 10.54 -18.50
CA ALA A 80 -10.44 10.16 -17.55
C ALA A 80 -10.55 8.63 -17.41
N TYR A 81 -10.45 7.89 -18.51
CA TYR A 81 -10.48 6.42 -18.53
C TYR A 81 -9.27 5.82 -17.81
N ASP A 82 -8.06 6.32 -18.10
CA ASP A 82 -6.82 5.84 -17.49
C ASP A 82 -6.76 6.12 -15.98
N LEU A 83 -7.38 7.21 -15.52
CA LEU A 83 -7.53 7.53 -14.10
C LEU A 83 -8.61 6.67 -13.41
N LEU A 84 -9.72 6.38 -14.11
CA LEU A 84 -10.85 5.65 -13.53
C LEU A 84 -10.59 4.13 -13.45
N LEU A 85 -9.89 3.55 -14.43
CA LEU A 85 -9.74 2.10 -14.51
C LEU A 85 -9.03 1.47 -13.29
N PRO A 86 -7.92 2.04 -12.76
CA PRO A 86 -7.31 1.54 -11.52
C PRO A 86 -8.26 1.66 -10.32
N LEU A 87 -9.10 2.70 -10.28
CA LEU A 87 -10.09 2.89 -9.24
C LEU A 87 -11.15 1.78 -9.27
N MET A 88 -11.68 1.47 -10.45
CA MET A 88 -12.69 0.42 -10.66
C MET A 88 -12.15 -1.01 -10.45
N LYS A 89 -10.83 -1.22 -10.56
CA LYS A 89 -10.21 -2.50 -10.18
C LYS A 89 -10.18 -2.72 -8.66
N LYS A 90 -10.20 -1.65 -7.89
CA LYS A 90 -10.09 -1.68 -6.42
C LYS A 90 -11.44 -1.48 -5.73
N PHE A 91 -12.33 -0.71 -6.32
CA PHE A 91 -13.61 -0.32 -5.73
C PHE A 91 -14.76 -0.58 -6.69
N ASP A 92 -15.84 -1.11 -6.13
CA ASP A 92 -17.09 -1.39 -6.83
C ASP A 92 -18.17 -0.42 -6.35
N PHE A 93 -18.48 0.61 -7.15
CA PHE A 93 -19.44 1.66 -6.79
C PHE A 93 -20.20 2.19 -8.02
N TYR A 94 -21.46 2.60 -7.81
CA TYR A 94 -22.41 2.91 -8.87
C TYR A 94 -21.94 4.01 -9.84
N GLU A 95 -21.54 5.17 -9.32
CA GLU A 95 -21.14 6.30 -10.15
C GLU A 95 -19.91 5.97 -11.01
N GLY A 96 -19.02 5.10 -10.53
CA GLY A 96 -17.86 4.63 -11.26
C GLY A 96 -18.24 3.84 -12.51
N TRP A 97 -19.19 2.90 -12.40
CA TRP A 97 -19.69 2.12 -13.54
C TRP A 97 -20.39 2.98 -14.58
N LEU A 98 -21.21 3.95 -14.15
CA LEU A 98 -21.88 4.88 -15.05
C LEU A 98 -20.87 5.72 -15.84
N VAL A 99 -19.89 6.30 -15.16
CA VAL A 99 -18.86 7.11 -15.81
C VAL A 99 -18.02 6.26 -16.75
N LEU A 100 -17.68 5.02 -16.37
CA LEU A 100 -16.95 4.10 -17.24
C LEU A 100 -17.74 3.77 -18.51
N ALA A 101 -19.05 3.54 -18.42
CA ALA A 101 -19.91 3.33 -19.57
C ALA A 101 -19.96 4.56 -20.50
N ILE A 102 -20.10 5.76 -19.93
CA ILE A 102 -20.08 7.03 -20.69
C ILE A 102 -18.74 7.19 -21.42
N LEU A 103 -17.62 6.94 -20.74
CA LEU A 103 -16.28 7.03 -21.34
C LEU A 103 -16.11 6.02 -22.48
N LEU A 104 -16.49 4.77 -22.28
CA LEU A 104 -16.43 3.73 -23.31
C LEU A 104 -17.29 4.07 -24.53
N SER A 105 -18.49 4.65 -24.31
CA SER A 105 -19.35 5.13 -25.40
C SER A 105 -18.67 6.23 -26.21
N HIS A 106 -18.10 7.25 -25.55
CA HIS A 106 -17.34 8.31 -26.23
C HIS A 106 -16.07 7.82 -26.94
N LEU A 107 -15.47 6.73 -26.47
CA LEU A 107 -14.33 6.08 -27.09
C LEU A 107 -14.70 5.10 -28.21
N GLY A 108 -16.00 4.98 -28.55
CA GLY A 108 -16.51 4.13 -29.64
C GLY A 108 -16.70 2.65 -29.28
N ASN A 109 -16.58 2.28 -28.00
CA ASN A 109 -16.71 0.90 -27.51
C ASN A 109 -18.10 0.64 -26.90
N LEU A 110 -19.14 0.83 -27.71
CA LEU A 110 -20.53 0.81 -27.24
C LEU A 110 -20.96 -0.54 -26.63
N SER A 111 -20.50 -1.67 -27.19
CA SER A 111 -20.77 -3.01 -26.64
C SER A 111 -20.21 -3.17 -25.21
N GLN A 112 -19.00 -2.67 -24.95
CA GLN A 112 -18.43 -2.70 -23.60
C GLN A 112 -19.16 -1.73 -22.66
N ALA A 113 -19.62 -0.57 -23.16
CA ALA A 113 -20.42 0.37 -22.38
C ALA A 113 -21.73 -0.30 -21.90
N VAL A 114 -22.43 -1.02 -22.78
CA VAL A 114 -23.64 -1.79 -22.43
C VAL A 114 -23.34 -2.86 -21.39
N GLN A 115 -22.22 -3.59 -21.49
CA GLN A 115 -21.82 -4.56 -20.46
C GLN A 115 -21.61 -3.90 -19.09
N LYS A 116 -21.12 -2.65 -19.04
CA LYS A 116 -20.94 -1.92 -17.77
C LYS A 116 -22.28 -1.45 -17.20
N ILE A 117 -23.20 -1.01 -18.05
CA ILE A 117 -24.57 -0.69 -17.66
C ILE A 117 -25.32 -1.91 -17.17
N GLN A 118 -25.20 -3.06 -17.84
CA GLN A 118 -25.73 -4.34 -17.40
C GLN A 118 -25.31 -4.60 -15.95
N TYR A 119 -24.00 -4.57 -15.69
CA TYR A 119 -23.48 -4.81 -14.35
C TYR A 119 -24.03 -3.79 -13.33
N ALA A 120 -24.02 -2.50 -13.67
CA ALA A 120 -24.54 -1.44 -12.80
C ALA A 120 -26.01 -1.65 -12.42
N LEU A 121 -26.88 -1.92 -13.40
CA LEU A 121 -28.31 -2.15 -13.16
C LEU A 121 -28.59 -3.49 -12.46
N SER A 122 -27.70 -4.47 -12.61
CA SER A 122 -27.84 -5.76 -11.93
C SER A 122 -27.48 -5.68 -10.43
N HIS A 123 -26.72 -4.66 -10.00
CA HIS A 123 -26.18 -4.56 -8.63
C HIS A 123 -26.57 -3.28 -7.88
N TYR A 124 -27.05 -2.24 -8.57
CA TYR A 124 -27.36 -0.93 -8.00
C TYR A 124 -28.72 -0.42 -8.46
N SER A 125 -29.36 0.42 -7.64
CA SER A 125 -30.61 1.07 -8.00
C SER A 125 -30.37 2.43 -8.66
N PRO A 126 -30.93 2.69 -9.85
CA PRO A 126 -30.76 3.96 -10.51
C PRO A 126 -31.58 5.08 -9.89
N THR A 127 -31.06 6.30 -9.98
CA THR A 127 -31.85 7.53 -9.76
C THR A 127 -32.58 7.94 -11.04
N ASN A 128 -33.62 8.76 -10.92
CA ASN A 128 -34.33 9.37 -12.06
C ASN A 128 -33.38 10.02 -13.09
N GLN A 129 -32.34 10.70 -12.60
CA GLN A 129 -31.34 11.36 -13.45
C GLN A 129 -30.49 10.33 -14.21
N SER A 130 -29.96 9.32 -13.52
CA SER A 130 -29.17 8.27 -14.17
C SER A 130 -30.00 7.41 -15.13
N TRP A 131 -31.27 7.15 -14.80
CA TRP A 131 -32.15 6.31 -15.62
C TRP A 131 -32.36 6.89 -17.02
N SER A 132 -32.56 8.20 -17.13
CA SER A 132 -32.73 8.86 -18.43
C SER A 132 -31.49 8.75 -19.31
N MET A 133 -30.29 8.87 -18.72
CA MET A 133 -29.02 8.73 -19.43
C MET A 133 -28.76 7.28 -19.86
N ILE A 134 -29.04 6.32 -18.99
CA ILE A 134 -28.90 4.89 -19.26
C ILE A 134 -29.76 4.47 -20.45
N ARG A 135 -31.03 4.90 -20.48
CA ARG A 135 -31.95 4.60 -21.59
C ARG A 135 -31.42 5.08 -22.94
N LEU A 136 -30.86 6.30 -22.98
CA LEU A 136 -30.27 6.82 -24.21
C LEU A 136 -29.09 5.96 -24.68
N LEU A 137 -28.18 5.57 -23.78
CA LEU A 137 -27.04 4.71 -24.13
C LEU A 137 -27.47 3.32 -24.64
N VAL A 138 -28.49 2.73 -24.02
CA VAL A 138 -29.04 1.41 -24.41
C VAL A 138 -29.73 1.50 -25.77
N GLN A 139 -30.47 2.60 -26.03
CA GLN A 139 -31.10 2.87 -27.33
C GLN A 139 -30.07 3.08 -28.44
N ASP A 140 -29.01 3.86 -28.16
CA ASP A 140 -27.91 4.07 -29.11
C ASP A 140 -27.21 2.76 -29.47
N ALA A 141 -27.18 1.79 -28.55
CA ALA A 141 -26.64 0.46 -28.76
C ALA A 141 -27.58 -0.51 -29.49
N ASN A 142 -28.81 -0.08 -29.80
CA ASN A 142 -29.85 -0.87 -30.46
C ASN A 142 -30.21 -2.16 -29.68
N GLU A 143 -30.18 -2.09 -28.35
CA GLU A 143 -30.58 -3.18 -27.46
C GLU A 143 -32.10 -3.19 -27.22
N VAL A 144 -32.64 -4.33 -26.78
CA VAL A 144 -34.09 -4.56 -26.63
C VAL A 144 -34.74 -3.61 -25.62
N GLY A 145 -34.01 -3.22 -24.58
CA GLY A 145 -34.45 -2.38 -23.47
C GLY A 145 -33.62 -2.66 -22.22
N CYS A 146 -33.88 -1.91 -21.15
CA CYS A 146 -33.22 -2.11 -19.86
C CYS A 146 -34.24 -2.19 -18.71
N CYS A 147 -33.83 -2.78 -17.60
CA CYS A 147 -34.61 -2.93 -16.39
C CYS A 147 -33.76 -2.69 -15.14
N ALA A 148 -34.40 -2.27 -14.05
CA ALA A 148 -33.75 -2.07 -12.77
C ALA A 148 -34.72 -2.26 -11.61
N LEU A 149 -34.16 -2.49 -10.41
CA LEU A 149 -34.91 -2.62 -9.16
C LEU A 149 -34.56 -1.46 -8.23
N ILE A 150 -35.58 -0.77 -7.73
CA ILE A 150 -35.45 0.23 -6.66
C ILE A 150 -35.70 -0.47 -5.33
N GLY A 151 -34.63 -0.83 -4.63
CA GLY A 151 -34.66 -1.68 -3.44
C GLY A 151 -35.48 -1.09 -2.29
N SER A 152 -35.48 0.22 -2.11
CA SER A 152 -36.24 0.88 -1.04
C SER A 152 -37.76 0.82 -1.23
N LEU A 153 -38.22 0.60 -2.47
CA LEU A 153 -39.64 0.58 -2.82
C LEU A 153 -40.12 -0.79 -3.29
N GLY A 154 -39.22 -1.77 -3.45
CA GLY A 154 -39.52 -3.02 -4.15
C GLY A 154 -40.09 -2.80 -5.55
N GLN A 155 -39.70 -1.69 -6.21
CA GLN A 155 -40.30 -1.25 -7.46
C GLN A 155 -39.38 -1.57 -8.63
N VAL A 156 -39.90 -2.23 -9.66
CA VAL A 156 -39.19 -2.53 -10.90
C VAL A 156 -39.46 -1.44 -11.92
N TRP A 157 -38.40 -0.95 -12.56
CA TRP A 157 -38.45 0.01 -13.66
C TRP A 157 -38.03 -0.68 -14.94
N ILE A 158 -38.80 -0.52 -16.02
CA ILE A 158 -38.51 -1.09 -17.34
C ILE A 158 -38.56 -0.01 -18.42
N ASP A 159 -37.54 0.05 -19.27
CA ASP A 159 -37.61 0.82 -20.51
C ASP A 159 -38.47 0.08 -21.55
N ASN A 160 -39.76 0.40 -21.57
CA ASN A 160 -40.74 -0.22 -22.45
C ASN A 160 -41.56 0.83 -23.24
N PRO A 161 -40.94 1.56 -24.19
CA PRO A 161 -41.60 2.66 -24.90
C PRO A 161 -42.77 2.23 -25.79
N HIS A 162 -42.88 0.92 -26.08
CA HIS A 162 -43.90 0.33 -26.95
C HIS A 162 -44.87 -0.61 -26.22
N TYR A 163 -44.86 -0.64 -24.88
CA TYR A 163 -45.76 -1.47 -24.06
C TYR A 163 -45.78 -2.96 -24.46
N HIS A 164 -44.61 -3.52 -24.77
CA HIS A 164 -44.47 -4.95 -24.98
C HIS A 164 -44.72 -5.72 -23.69
N VAL A 165 -45.31 -6.91 -23.79
CA VAL A 165 -45.48 -7.79 -22.62
C VAL A 165 -44.13 -8.41 -22.27
N MET A 166 -43.69 -8.19 -21.02
CA MET A 166 -42.48 -8.76 -20.44
C MET A 166 -42.84 -9.91 -19.50
N SER A 167 -42.00 -10.94 -19.45
CA SER A 167 -42.07 -12.00 -18.43
C SER A 167 -41.13 -11.64 -17.29
N VAL A 168 -41.62 -11.75 -16.05
CA VAL A 168 -40.88 -11.39 -14.83
C VAL A 168 -40.81 -12.63 -13.95
N PHE A 169 -39.60 -12.97 -13.51
CA PHE A 169 -39.29 -14.15 -12.73
C PHE A 169 -38.53 -13.79 -11.45
N LEU A 170 -38.81 -14.48 -10.35
CA LEU A 170 -37.96 -14.51 -9.15
C LEU A 170 -37.44 -15.93 -8.98
N ASP A 171 -36.11 -16.11 -8.92
CA ASP A 171 -35.46 -17.43 -8.84
C ASP A 171 -36.08 -18.47 -9.81
N ASP A 172 -36.21 -18.08 -11.08
CA ASP A 172 -36.83 -18.83 -12.19
C ASP A 172 -38.35 -19.09 -12.09
N GLU A 173 -39.01 -18.64 -11.03
CA GLU A 173 -40.47 -18.72 -10.91
C GLU A 173 -41.14 -17.54 -11.61
N LEU A 174 -41.96 -17.81 -12.64
CA LEU A 174 -42.74 -16.79 -13.34
C LEU A 174 -43.81 -16.21 -12.40
N ILE A 175 -43.63 -14.96 -12.00
CA ILE A 175 -44.53 -14.27 -11.06
C ILE A 175 -45.50 -13.32 -11.75
N LEU A 176 -45.10 -12.70 -12.87
CA LEU A 176 -45.93 -11.72 -13.57
C LEU A 176 -45.62 -11.67 -15.06
N LYS A 177 -46.66 -11.47 -15.88
CA LYS A 177 -46.54 -10.97 -17.25
C LYS A 177 -47.18 -9.60 -17.33
N THR A 178 -46.40 -8.57 -17.67
CA THR A 178 -46.89 -7.19 -17.64
C THR A 178 -46.35 -6.37 -18.81
N ALA A 179 -47.15 -5.40 -19.27
CA ALA A 179 -46.70 -4.34 -20.18
C ALA A 179 -46.39 -3.03 -19.42
N ASP A 180 -46.68 -2.98 -18.11
CA ASP A 180 -46.47 -1.78 -17.30
C ASP A 180 -44.98 -1.52 -17.11
N PRO A 181 -44.49 -0.30 -17.41
CA PRO A 181 -43.09 0.05 -17.24
C PRO A 181 -42.67 0.23 -15.77
N PHE A 182 -43.65 0.26 -14.85
CA PHE A 182 -43.44 0.41 -13.41
C PHE A 182 -44.42 -0.47 -12.64
N PHE A 183 -43.91 -1.39 -11.83
CA PHE A 183 -44.74 -2.23 -10.95
C PHE A 183 -43.97 -2.58 -9.66
N SER A 184 -44.71 -3.02 -8.65
CA SER A 184 -44.13 -3.46 -7.37
C SER A 184 -44.01 -4.97 -7.34
N LEU A 185 -42.92 -5.46 -6.75
CA LEU A 185 -42.74 -6.87 -6.46
C LEU A 185 -43.71 -7.33 -5.35
N PRO A 186 -44.01 -8.64 -5.27
CA PRO A 186 -44.82 -9.19 -4.18
C PRO A 186 -44.15 -9.00 -2.81
N GLU A 187 -44.92 -9.18 -1.73
CA GLU A 187 -44.37 -9.18 -0.37
C GLU A 187 -43.26 -10.23 -0.22
N ASN A 188 -42.22 -9.90 0.56
CA ASN A 188 -41.05 -10.74 0.84
C ASN A 188 -40.18 -11.05 -0.40
N TRP A 189 -40.21 -10.22 -1.43
CA TRP A 189 -39.32 -10.33 -2.60
C TRP A 189 -37.83 -10.29 -2.21
N GLU A 190 -37.50 -9.72 -1.06
CA GLU A 190 -36.14 -9.62 -0.51
C GLU A 190 -35.52 -11.00 -0.17
N MET A 191 -36.36 -12.04 -0.05
CA MET A 191 -35.93 -13.41 0.25
C MET A 191 -35.36 -14.15 -0.97
N TYR A 192 -35.62 -13.66 -2.18
CA TYR A 192 -35.16 -14.29 -3.42
C TYR A 192 -33.73 -13.88 -3.78
N SER A 193 -33.08 -14.66 -4.62
CA SER A 193 -31.68 -14.46 -5.01
C SER A 193 -31.56 -13.47 -6.18
N TYR A 194 -32.37 -13.62 -7.21
CA TYR A 194 -32.37 -12.74 -8.38
C TYR A 194 -33.76 -12.52 -8.99
N LEU A 195 -33.86 -11.39 -9.70
CA LEU A 195 -35.01 -10.99 -10.50
C LEU A 195 -34.61 -11.05 -11.98
N HIS A 196 -35.27 -11.92 -12.76
CA HIS A 196 -35.05 -12.04 -14.21
C HIS A 196 -36.21 -11.46 -14.99
N ILE A 197 -35.93 -10.64 -16.00
CA ILE A 197 -36.89 -9.95 -16.85
C ILE A 197 -36.49 -10.10 -18.30
N GLU A 198 -37.43 -10.60 -19.11
CA GLU A 198 -37.19 -10.89 -20.52
C GLU A 198 -38.38 -10.54 -21.42
N LYS A 199 -38.06 -10.37 -22.70
CA LYS A 199 -39.01 -10.23 -23.81
C LYS A 199 -38.77 -11.35 -24.81
N GLU A 200 -39.76 -12.23 -25.02
CA GLU A 200 -39.67 -13.33 -26.00
C GLU A 200 -38.35 -14.13 -25.87
N ASP A 201 -38.05 -14.60 -24.64
CA ASP A 201 -36.84 -15.34 -24.27
C ASP A 201 -35.52 -14.56 -24.44
N ARG A 202 -35.57 -13.23 -24.51
CA ARG A 202 -34.39 -12.35 -24.51
C ARG A 202 -34.35 -11.49 -23.24
N PRO A 203 -33.33 -11.64 -22.37
CA PRO A 203 -33.20 -10.80 -21.19
C PRO A 203 -33.02 -9.33 -21.54
N LEU A 204 -33.60 -8.46 -20.73
CA LEU A 204 -33.33 -7.02 -20.82
C LEU A 204 -31.97 -6.69 -20.19
N ILE A 205 -31.38 -5.57 -20.59
CA ILE A 205 -30.17 -5.07 -19.95
C ILE A 205 -30.45 -4.75 -18.48
N GLY A 206 -29.65 -5.32 -17.58
CA GLY A 206 -29.86 -5.32 -16.13
C GLY A 206 -30.34 -6.66 -15.57
N SER A 207 -30.88 -7.55 -16.42
CA SER A 207 -31.33 -8.89 -16.03
C SER A 207 -30.22 -9.95 -16.21
N PRO A 208 -30.04 -10.91 -15.27
CA PRO A 208 -30.72 -11.00 -13.98
C PRO A 208 -30.21 -9.94 -12.99
N ILE A 209 -31.14 -9.31 -12.27
CA ILE A 209 -30.84 -8.37 -11.19
C ILE A 209 -30.55 -9.15 -9.92
N ASN A 210 -29.38 -8.95 -9.32
CA ASN A 210 -28.99 -9.59 -8.07
C ASN A 210 -29.64 -8.86 -6.89
N ILE A 211 -30.71 -9.44 -6.33
CA ILE A 211 -31.49 -8.85 -5.24
C ILE A 211 -30.59 -8.61 -4.02
N GLN A 212 -29.72 -9.57 -3.70
CA GLN A 212 -28.84 -9.51 -2.54
C GLN A 212 -27.84 -8.34 -2.58
N SER A 213 -27.44 -7.92 -3.79
CA SER A 213 -26.62 -6.75 -4.03
C SER A 213 -27.42 -5.46 -3.85
N ILE A 214 -28.67 -5.41 -4.32
CA ILE A 214 -29.58 -4.27 -4.17
C ILE A 214 -29.92 -3.99 -2.71
N ILE A 215 -30.21 -5.04 -1.93
CA ILE A 215 -30.57 -4.90 -0.51
C ILE A 215 -29.35 -4.96 0.43
N ARG A 216 -28.13 -4.88 -0.12
CA ARG A 216 -26.91 -4.89 0.69
C ARG A 216 -26.90 -3.69 1.64
N THR A 217 -26.61 -3.99 2.90
CA THR A 217 -26.30 -2.98 3.91
C THR A 217 -24.88 -3.19 4.37
N GLU A 218 -24.13 -2.12 4.51
CA GLU A 218 -22.88 -2.14 5.27
C GLU A 218 -23.05 -1.28 6.51
N GLY A 219 -22.49 -1.72 7.63
CA GLY A 219 -22.55 -0.95 8.84
C GLY A 219 -21.73 -1.55 9.95
N PHE A 220 -21.44 -0.72 10.93
CA PHE A 220 -20.67 -1.07 12.11
C PHE A 220 -21.36 -0.53 13.36
N VAL A 221 -21.34 -1.31 14.43
CA VAL A 221 -21.82 -0.92 15.76
C VAL A 221 -20.79 -1.24 16.83
N GLU A 222 -20.62 -0.32 17.77
CA GLU A 222 -19.93 -0.55 19.03
C GLU A 222 -20.70 0.04 20.22
N SER A 223 -20.23 -0.27 21.42
CA SER A 223 -20.72 0.35 22.65
C SER A 223 -19.55 0.98 23.41
N ASP A 224 -19.68 2.26 23.75
CA ASP A 224 -18.77 2.94 24.67
C ASP A 224 -19.25 2.90 26.12
N GLY A 225 -20.32 2.14 26.36
CA GLY A 225 -21.00 2.00 27.64
C GLY A 225 -21.96 3.16 27.98
N LYS A 226 -21.98 4.27 27.24
CA LYS A 226 -23.02 5.29 27.39
C LYS A 226 -24.11 5.16 26.33
N CYS A 227 -23.71 4.81 25.11
CA CYS A 227 -24.61 4.53 24.00
C CYS A 227 -24.15 3.32 23.18
N PHE A 228 -25.07 2.71 22.43
CA PHE A 228 -24.70 2.10 21.16
C PHE A 228 -24.44 3.22 20.17
N LYS A 229 -23.32 3.14 19.46
CA LYS A 229 -22.98 4.10 18.41
C LYS A 229 -22.43 3.34 17.22
N GLY A 230 -22.71 3.86 16.04
CA GLY A 230 -22.35 3.18 14.81
C GLY A 230 -22.74 3.97 13.58
N TRP A 231 -22.53 3.36 12.44
CA TRP A 231 -22.93 3.86 11.14
C TRP A 231 -23.43 2.71 10.28
N LEU A 232 -24.31 3.02 9.32
CA LEU A 232 -24.75 2.09 8.31
C LEU A 232 -25.19 2.83 7.04
N TRP A 233 -25.21 2.12 5.91
CA TRP A 233 -25.64 2.64 4.61
C TRP A 233 -25.96 1.52 3.63
N HIS A 234 -26.64 1.87 2.53
CA HIS A 234 -26.95 0.96 1.43
C HIS A 234 -26.11 1.33 0.21
N PRO A 235 -25.07 0.55 -0.15
CA PRO A 235 -24.23 0.87 -1.31
C PRO A 235 -25.01 0.95 -2.64
N ALA A 236 -26.07 0.15 -2.79
CA ALA A 236 -26.95 0.17 -3.97
C ALA A 236 -27.82 1.44 -4.05
N GLU A 237 -28.11 2.07 -2.91
CA GLU A 237 -28.92 3.28 -2.76
C GLU A 237 -28.29 4.24 -1.72
N PRO A 238 -27.18 4.91 -2.04
CA PRO A 238 -26.40 5.67 -1.05
C PRO A 238 -27.17 6.80 -0.33
N ASP A 239 -28.25 7.31 -0.94
CA ASP A 239 -29.08 8.39 -0.38
C ASP A 239 -30.21 7.88 0.52
N ARG A 240 -30.42 6.56 0.61
CA ARG A 240 -31.42 5.95 1.48
C ARG A 240 -31.07 6.20 2.94
N ILE A 241 -32.07 6.59 3.73
CA ILE A 241 -31.97 6.69 5.19
C ILE A 241 -32.25 5.30 5.77
N PRO A 242 -31.23 4.63 6.35
CA PRO A 242 -31.38 3.29 6.88
C PRO A 242 -31.99 3.30 8.30
N THR A 243 -32.64 2.20 8.67
CA THR A 243 -33.16 1.96 10.02
C THR A 243 -32.31 0.93 10.76
N VAL A 244 -32.14 1.14 12.06
CA VAL A 244 -31.50 0.20 12.98
C VAL A 244 -32.55 -0.36 13.92
N ASN A 245 -32.68 -1.68 13.91
CA ASN A 245 -33.60 -2.45 14.73
C ASN A 245 -32.81 -3.19 15.81
N VAL A 246 -33.14 -2.97 17.09
CA VAL A 246 -32.46 -3.58 18.23
C VAL A 246 -33.35 -4.67 18.81
N TYR A 247 -32.87 -5.91 18.78
CA TYR A 247 -33.56 -7.07 19.33
C TYR A 247 -32.84 -7.59 20.57
N ASP A 248 -33.60 -8.08 21.55
CA ASP A 248 -33.04 -8.79 22.70
C ASP A 248 -32.76 -10.27 22.39
N THR A 249 -32.28 -11.03 23.38
CA THR A 249 -32.00 -12.46 23.23
C THR A 249 -33.23 -13.33 22.99
N GLN A 250 -34.44 -12.82 23.20
CA GLN A 250 -35.69 -13.51 22.91
C GLN A 250 -36.23 -13.17 21.51
N GLY A 251 -35.52 -12.33 20.75
CA GLY A 251 -35.95 -11.85 19.45
C GLY A 251 -37.03 -10.76 19.53
N ILE A 252 -37.24 -10.14 20.70
CA ILE A 252 -38.21 -9.07 20.87
C ILE A 252 -37.58 -7.73 20.47
N LEU A 253 -38.25 -7.00 19.58
CA LEU A 253 -37.83 -5.65 19.17
C LEU A 253 -37.88 -4.70 20.38
N SER A 254 -36.70 -4.30 20.83
CA SER A 254 -36.50 -3.38 21.96
C SER A 254 -36.50 -1.91 21.51
N LYS A 255 -35.99 -1.62 20.30
CA LYS A 255 -35.87 -0.24 19.80
C LYS A 255 -35.77 -0.22 18.27
N GLU A 256 -36.39 0.77 17.64
CA GLU A 256 -36.21 1.12 16.22
C GLU A 256 -35.75 2.57 16.10
N ILE A 257 -34.71 2.82 15.29
CA ILE A 257 -34.14 4.17 15.07
C ILE A 257 -33.77 4.37 13.61
N LYS A 258 -34.23 5.46 12.99
CA LYS A 258 -33.74 5.92 11.69
C LYS A 258 -32.42 6.68 11.84
N ALA A 259 -31.37 6.25 11.14
CA ALA A 259 -30.08 6.93 11.14
C ALA A 259 -30.13 8.12 10.17
N THR A 260 -30.50 9.30 10.67
CA THR A 260 -30.67 10.51 9.84
C THR A 260 -29.45 11.42 9.81
N LYS A 261 -28.51 11.23 10.74
CA LYS A 261 -27.34 12.11 10.87
C LYS A 261 -26.25 11.64 9.92
N GLU A 262 -25.65 12.55 9.17
CA GLU A 262 -24.50 12.23 8.31
C GLU A 262 -23.33 11.73 9.15
N PHE A 263 -22.68 10.63 8.72
CA PHE A 263 -21.45 10.17 9.33
C PHE A 263 -20.27 10.99 8.80
N GLU A 264 -19.90 12.01 9.55
CA GLU A 264 -18.70 12.81 9.26
C GLU A 264 -17.45 11.99 9.59
N VAL A 265 -17.00 11.17 8.65
CA VAL A 265 -15.65 10.61 8.72
C VAL A 265 -14.90 10.94 7.45
N ALA A 266 -13.74 11.56 7.65
CA ALA A 266 -12.69 11.74 6.66
C ALA A 266 -11.99 10.39 6.36
N THR A 267 -12.75 9.33 6.07
CA THR A 267 -12.20 8.05 5.65
C THR A 267 -12.12 8.07 4.13
N LEU A 268 -10.90 8.30 3.66
CA LEU A 268 -10.49 8.32 2.26
C LEU A 268 -10.41 6.90 1.66
N GLU A 269 -11.07 5.92 2.26
CA GLU A 269 -10.85 4.50 1.94
C GLU A 269 -11.80 3.99 0.86
N PHE A 270 -12.99 4.59 0.72
CA PHE A 270 -13.98 4.22 -0.32
C PHE A 270 -14.51 5.47 -1.06
N PRO A 271 -14.62 5.45 -2.40
CA PRO A 271 -15.18 6.57 -3.17
C PRO A 271 -16.65 6.84 -2.80
N LEU A 272 -17.00 8.11 -2.59
CA LEU A 272 -18.39 8.58 -2.39
C LEU A 272 -19.14 7.88 -1.25
N PHE A 273 -18.44 7.48 -0.19
CA PHE A 273 -19.04 6.88 1.00
C PHE A 273 -20.05 7.83 1.68
N ARG A 274 -21.34 7.43 1.74
CA ARG A 274 -22.45 8.24 2.29
C ARG A 274 -23.13 7.58 3.49
N ALA A 275 -22.35 7.18 4.49
CA ALA A 275 -22.92 6.52 5.65
C ALA A 275 -23.70 7.46 6.58
N LYS A 276 -24.73 6.90 7.23
CA LYS A 276 -25.49 7.59 8.26
C LYS A 276 -25.14 7.04 9.63
N GLN A 277 -24.95 7.93 10.59
CA GLN A 277 -24.62 7.58 11.97
C GLN A 277 -25.84 7.55 12.87
N PHE A 278 -25.77 6.69 13.89
CA PHE A 278 -26.81 6.55 14.89
C PHE A 278 -26.22 6.48 16.30
N PHE A 279 -27.03 6.91 17.28
CA PHE A 279 -26.68 6.89 18.69
C PHE A 279 -27.90 6.47 19.51
N ILE A 280 -27.76 5.39 20.29
CA ILE A 280 -28.83 4.83 21.12
C ILE A 280 -28.39 4.86 22.58
N PRO A 281 -28.93 5.74 23.45
CA PRO A 281 -28.55 5.80 24.86
C PRO A 281 -28.81 4.48 25.60
N LEU A 282 -27.83 4.01 26.39
CA LEU A 282 -27.92 2.71 27.08
C LEU A 282 -28.81 2.71 28.32
N LYS A 283 -29.33 3.86 28.75
CA LYS A 283 -30.25 3.99 29.90
C LYS A 283 -31.54 3.15 29.76
N GLU A 284 -31.83 2.67 28.56
CA GLU A 284 -33.02 1.90 28.19
C GLU A 284 -32.75 0.39 28.10
N PHE A 285 -31.50 -0.05 28.33
CA PHE A 285 -31.07 -1.44 28.16
C PHE A 285 -30.51 -2.02 29.45
N TYR A 286 -30.55 -3.34 29.58
CA TYR A 286 -30.03 -4.09 30.74
C TYR A 286 -28.79 -4.90 30.36
N PHE A 287 -28.17 -5.56 31.34
CA PHE A 287 -27.10 -6.50 31.06
C PHE A 287 -27.65 -7.68 30.26
N GLY A 288 -27.17 -7.87 29.03
CA GLY A 288 -27.65 -8.89 28.10
C GLY A 288 -27.06 -8.67 26.71
N LEU A 289 -27.21 -9.65 25.82
CA LEU A 289 -26.81 -9.51 24.42
C LEU A 289 -27.96 -8.88 23.63
N TYR A 290 -27.64 -7.93 22.76
CA TYR A 290 -28.59 -7.30 21.86
C TYR A 290 -28.08 -7.43 20.43
N ALA A 291 -28.97 -7.85 19.53
CA ALA A 291 -28.72 -7.90 18.10
C ALA A 291 -29.18 -6.60 17.46
N LEU A 292 -28.25 -5.82 16.90
CA LEU A 292 -28.56 -4.65 16.09
C LEU A 292 -28.58 -5.06 14.62
N LYS A 293 -29.76 -4.95 14.02
CA LYS A 293 -30.05 -5.41 12.67
C LYS A 293 -30.44 -4.23 11.77
N ASP A 294 -30.20 -4.37 10.47
CA ASP A 294 -30.60 -3.40 9.45
C ASP A 294 -32.11 -3.50 9.08
N ASP A 295 -32.50 -2.78 8.02
CA ASP A 295 -33.85 -2.80 7.45
C ASP A 295 -34.32 -4.19 7.01
N TYR A 296 -33.39 -5.11 6.73
CA TYR A 296 -33.63 -6.45 6.19
C TYR A 296 -33.38 -7.56 7.21
N GLY A 297 -33.23 -7.21 8.50
CA GLY A 297 -33.05 -8.17 9.58
C GLY A 297 -31.64 -8.78 9.71
N ARG A 298 -30.64 -8.20 9.03
CA ARG A 298 -29.25 -8.67 9.03
C ARG A 298 -28.44 -7.97 10.11
N ASN A 299 -27.60 -8.70 10.82
CA ASN A 299 -26.75 -8.12 11.87
C ASN A 299 -25.75 -7.12 11.29
N LEU A 300 -25.61 -5.97 11.96
CA LEU A 300 -24.51 -5.04 11.72
C LEU A 300 -23.18 -5.62 12.22
N ILE A 301 -22.05 -5.24 11.61
CA ILE A 301 -20.73 -5.69 12.08
C ILE A 301 -20.49 -5.18 13.51
N GLY A 302 -20.06 -6.06 14.40
CA GLY A 302 -19.91 -5.80 15.84
C GLY A 302 -21.14 -6.18 16.69
N SER A 303 -22.25 -6.61 16.05
CA SER A 303 -23.44 -7.23 16.66
C SER A 303 -23.36 -8.76 16.62
N PRO A 304 -23.92 -9.52 17.58
CA PRO A 304 -24.58 -9.05 18.79
C PRO A 304 -23.59 -8.46 19.79
N ILE A 305 -24.06 -7.54 20.63
CA ILE A 305 -23.23 -6.81 21.59
C ILE A 305 -23.89 -6.73 22.96
N ASN A 306 -23.09 -6.90 24.01
CA ASN A 306 -23.50 -6.58 25.37
C ASN A 306 -23.05 -5.14 25.72
N PRO A 307 -23.99 -4.21 25.97
CA PRO A 307 -23.69 -2.79 26.19
C PRO A 307 -22.86 -2.50 27.44
N PHE A 308 -22.91 -3.38 28.43
CA PHE A 308 -22.27 -3.16 29.73
C PHE A 308 -21.00 -3.99 29.94
N LEU A 309 -20.62 -4.81 28.96
CA LEU A 309 -19.46 -5.70 29.01
C LEU A 309 -18.16 -4.95 29.39
N LEU A 310 -17.98 -3.74 28.87
CA LEU A 310 -16.78 -2.92 29.10
C LEU A 310 -16.92 -1.91 30.24
N GLN A 311 -18.03 -1.84 30.98
CA GLN A 311 -18.24 -0.78 31.98
C GLN A 311 -17.91 -1.15 33.44
N GLN A 312 -17.64 -2.41 33.75
CA GLN A 312 -17.59 -2.82 35.16
C GLN A 312 -16.34 -2.27 35.89
N LYS A 313 -16.58 -1.26 36.75
CA LYS A 313 -15.60 -0.76 37.73
C LYS A 313 -15.36 -1.83 38.80
N ARG A 314 -14.09 -2.02 39.18
CA ARG A 314 -13.55 -2.93 40.21
C ARG A 314 -14.25 -2.97 41.59
N ARG A 315 -15.26 -2.15 41.87
CA ARG A 315 -15.82 -1.92 43.23
C ARG A 315 -17.10 -2.69 43.59
N GLN A 316 -17.62 -3.57 42.72
CA GLN A 316 -18.80 -4.39 43.02
C GLN A 316 -18.53 -5.92 42.99
N PHE A 317 -17.28 -6.34 43.26
CA PHE A 317 -16.91 -7.76 43.35
C PHE A 317 -17.29 -8.44 44.67
N LYS A 318 -18.56 -8.35 45.10
CA LYS A 318 -19.05 -9.16 46.24
C LYS A 318 -20.18 -10.12 45.91
N ASP A 319 -20.90 -9.94 44.80
CA ASP A 319 -22.06 -10.79 44.44
C ASP A 319 -22.00 -11.36 43.01
N ILE A 320 -20.80 -11.54 42.44
CA ILE A 320 -20.68 -12.19 41.14
C ILE A 320 -20.77 -13.71 41.33
N HIS A 321 -21.90 -14.31 40.92
CA HIS A 321 -22.07 -15.76 40.79
C HIS A 321 -20.92 -16.40 39.99
N LYS A 322 -20.56 -17.66 40.31
CA LYS A 322 -19.55 -18.49 39.61
C LYS A 322 -19.61 -18.46 38.07
N LYS A 323 -20.76 -18.10 37.48
CA LYS A 323 -21.02 -18.02 36.03
C LYS A 323 -20.34 -16.86 35.27
N HIS A 324 -19.71 -15.89 35.94
CA HIS A 324 -19.09 -14.73 35.26
C HIS A 324 -17.59 -14.55 35.54
N GLN A 325 -16.90 -15.56 36.07
CA GLN A 325 -15.45 -15.51 36.29
C GLN A 325 -14.66 -15.33 34.99
N ASP A 326 -15.19 -15.81 33.86
CA ASP A 326 -14.53 -15.78 32.54
C ASP A 326 -14.34 -14.37 31.97
N TYR A 327 -14.97 -13.34 32.55
CA TYR A 327 -14.92 -11.96 32.07
C TYR A 327 -13.97 -11.05 32.86
N LEU A 328 -13.18 -11.62 33.78
CA LEU A 328 -12.25 -10.85 34.61
C LEU A 328 -10.90 -10.65 33.91
N PRO A 329 -10.32 -9.44 33.98
CA PRO A 329 -8.98 -9.21 33.46
C PRO A 329 -7.92 -10.07 34.14
N VAL A 330 -6.99 -10.64 33.38
CA VAL A 330 -5.85 -11.41 33.88
C VAL A 330 -4.57 -10.99 33.17
N SER A 331 -3.42 -10.98 33.87
CA SER A 331 -2.15 -10.55 33.26
C SER A 331 -1.73 -11.51 32.16
N ALA A 332 -1.31 -10.98 31.01
CA ALA A 332 -0.86 -11.79 29.87
C ALA A 332 0.36 -12.69 30.18
N TYR A 333 1.14 -12.34 31.22
CA TYR A 333 2.33 -13.08 31.63
C TYR A 333 2.07 -14.26 32.57
N TYR A 334 0.82 -14.48 33.00
CA TYR A 334 0.50 -15.58 33.89
C TYR A 334 0.54 -16.92 33.14
N LYS A 335 1.28 -17.89 33.69
CA LYS A 335 1.33 -19.27 33.20
C LYS A 335 0.80 -20.19 34.29
N GLY A 336 -0.24 -20.94 33.97
CA GLY A 336 -0.79 -21.95 34.87
C GLY A 336 0.17 -23.11 35.13
N ASP A 337 -0.21 -23.99 36.04
CA ASP A 337 0.47 -25.28 36.26
C ASP A 337 0.41 -26.16 35.00
N THR A 338 1.09 -27.30 35.01
CA THR A 338 1.12 -28.22 33.85
C THR A 338 -0.30 -28.65 33.49
N PRO A 339 -0.71 -28.59 32.20
CA PRO A 339 -2.08 -28.92 31.81
C PRO A 339 -2.41 -30.37 32.16
N ALA A 340 -3.66 -30.64 32.50
CA ALA A 340 -4.13 -31.99 32.78
C ALA A 340 -4.24 -32.76 31.46
N VAL A 341 -3.21 -33.49 31.07
CA VAL A 341 -3.22 -34.21 29.79
C VAL A 341 -4.05 -35.49 29.92
N GLU A 342 -5.16 -35.54 29.20
CA GLU A 342 -5.82 -36.80 28.88
C GLU A 342 -4.89 -37.52 27.89
N GLY A 343 -4.52 -38.79 28.10
CA GLY A 343 -3.54 -39.49 27.26
C GLY A 343 -3.89 -39.49 25.75
N LYS A 344 -3.02 -40.03 24.88
CA LYS A 344 -3.16 -40.04 23.39
C LYS A 344 -4.43 -40.75 22.86
N ASN A 345 -5.62 -40.24 23.14
CA ASN A 345 -6.93 -40.82 22.79
C ASN A 345 -7.76 -39.83 21.96
N THR A 346 -7.13 -39.13 21.00
CA THR A 346 -7.88 -38.40 19.97
C THR A 346 -8.69 -39.38 19.13
N LEU A 347 -9.91 -39.02 18.76
CA LEU A 347 -10.76 -39.82 17.86
C LEU A 347 -10.36 -39.68 16.39
N GLY A 348 -9.55 -38.66 16.07
CA GLY A 348 -9.08 -38.38 14.71
C GLY A 348 -8.69 -36.91 14.54
N THR A 349 -8.54 -36.48 13.30
CA THR A 349 -8.30 -35.06 12.98
C THR A 349 -9.38 -34.57 12.03
N VAL A 350 -9.90 -33.38 12.28
CA VAL A 350 -10.82 -32.67 11.39
C VAL A 350 -10.22 -31.36 10.92
N VAL A 351 -10.30 -31.09 9.63
CA VAL A 351 -9.99 -29.77 9.05
C VAL A 351 -11.30 -29.00 8.94
N VAL A 352 -11.41 -27.87 9.63
CA VAL A 352 -12.60 -26.99 9.60
C VAL A 352 -12.31 -25.81 8.69
N ILE A 353 -13.08 -25.68 7.62
CA ILE A 353 -13.01 -24.57 6.68
C ILE A 353 -14.30 -23.75 6.75
N PRO A 354 -14.28 -22.55 7.35
CA PRO A 354 -15.38 -21.61 7.25
C PRO A 354 -15.38 -20.98 5.85
N VAL A 355 -16.54 -20.94 5.19
CA VAL A 355 -16.71 -20.45 3.82
C VAL A 355 -17.71 -19.30 3.79
N TYR A 356 -17.27 -18.15 3.28
CA TYR A 356 -18.14 -17.00 2.99
C TYR A 356 -17.57 -16.18 1.83
N LYS A 357 -18.21 -16.22 0.66
CA LYS A 357 -17.72 -15.64 -0.61
C LYS A 357 -16.36 -16.21 -1.03
N GLY A 358 -15.79 -15.67 -2.11
CA GLY A 358 -14.46 -16.05 -2.61
C GLY A 358 -14.48 -17.42 -3.29
N LYS A 359 -15.26 -17.55 -4.36
CA LYS A 359 -15.45 -18.81 -5.08
C LYS A 359 -14.13 -19.41 -5.56
N GLU A 360 -13.36 -18.66 -6.32
CA GLU A 360 -12.11 -19.15 -6.91
C GLU A 360 -11.11 -19.59 -5.84
N GLU A 361 -10.99 -18.80 -4.77
CA GLU A 361 -10.11 -19.06 -3.64
C GLU A 361 -10.54 -20.33 -2.89
N THR A 362 -11.84 -20.44 -2.57
CA THR A 362 -12.41 -21.57 -1.83
C THR A 362 -12.22 -22.87 -2.60
N ILE A 363 -12.48 -22.86 -3.91
CA ILE A 363 -12.28 -24.03 -4.77
C ILE A 363 -10.81 -24.47 -4.74
N LEU A 364 -9.87 -23.54 -4.90
CA LEU A 364 -8.43 -23.85 -4.86
C LEU A 364 -7.98 -24.37 -3.49
N CYS A 365 -8.51 -23.81 -2.39
CA CYS A 365 -8.23 -24.26 -1.04
C CYS A 365 -8.69 -25.70 -0.82
N VAL A 366 -9.98 -25.97 -1.04
CA VAL A 366 -10.57 -27.30 -0.86
C VAL A 366 -9.88 -28.33 -1.76
N GLN A 367 -9.59 -28.01 -3.02
CA GLN A 367 -8.83 -28.89 -3.90
C GLN A 367 -7.42 -29.18 -3.37
N SER A 368 -6.71 -28.17 -2.83
CA SER A 368 -5.38 -28.38 -2.24
C SER A 368 -5.42 -29.27 -1.00
N VAL A 369 -6.48 -29.16 -0.18
CA VAL A 369 -6.72 -30.04 0.98
C VAL A 369 -7.00 -31.46 0.52
N LEU A 370 -7.94 -31.68 -0.40
CA LEU A 370 -8.30 -33.02 -0.89
C LEU A 370 -7.11 -33.74 -1.52
N ASN A 371 -6.28 -33.03 -2.29
CA ASN A 371 -5.06 -33.57 -2.88
C ASN A 371 -3.97 -33.95 -1.85
N SER A 372 -4.10 -33.47 -0.61
CA SER A 372 -3.15 -33.69 0.47
C SER A 372 -3.73 -34.44 1.67
N LEU A 373 -5.01 -34.83 1.62
CA LEU A 373 -5.76 -35.37 2.76
C LEU A 373 -5.29 -36.80 3.12
N PRO A 374 -4.80 -37.03 4.34
CA PRO A 374 -4.48 -38.38 4.80
C PRO A 374 -5.75 -39.22 5.00
N SER A 375 -5.63 -40.54 4.91
CA SER A 375 -6.73 -41.46 5.21
C SER A 375 -7.17 -41.31 6.67
N GLY A 376 -8.48 -41.22 6.91
CA GLY A 376 -9.08 -41.08 8.24
C GLY A 376 -9.16 -39.64 8.77
N VAL A 377 -8.70 -38.64 8.02
CA VAL A 377 -8.92 -37.22 8.31
C VAL A 377 -10.23 -36.76 7.68
N VAL A 378 -10.99 -35.98 8.43
CA VAL A 378 -12.28 -35.44 7.98
C VAL A 378 -12.14 -33.98 7.55
N LEU A 379 -12.89 -33.57 6.53
CA LEU A 379 -13.03 -32.19 6.10
C LEU A 379 -14.43 -31.67 6.43
N GLN A 380 -14.51 -30.72 7.36
CA GLN A 380 -15.75 -30.03 7.73
C GLN A 380 -15.79 -28.65 7.06
N LEU A 381 -16.65 -28.52 6.06
CA LEU A 381 -16.99 -27.24 5.42
C LEU A 381 -18.16 -26.61 6.19
N VAL A 382 -18.04 -25.33 6.52
CA VAL A 382 -19.13 -24.56 7.14
C VAL A 382 -19.45 -23.39 6.23
N ASN A 383 -20.53 -23.51 5.45
CA ASN A 383 -21.05 -22.41 4.63
C ASN A 383 -21.75 -21.40 5.55
N ASP A 384 -21.08 -20.28 5.83
CA ASP A 384 -21.54 -19.22 6.74
C ASP A 384 -22.50 -18.25 6.02
N CYS A 385 -23.54 -18.82 5.40
CA CYS A 385 -24.54 -18.09 4.62
C CYS A 385 -23.91 -17.28 3.47
N SER A 386 -23.07 -17.92 2.65
CA SER A 386 -22.48 -17.30 1.46
C SER A 386 -23.57 -16.84 0.47
N PRO A 387 -23.53 -15.59 -0.01
CA PRO A 387 -24.47 -15.08 -1.02
C PRO A 387 -24.10 -15.47 -2.46
N ASP A 388 -22.96 -16.14 -2.66
CA ASP A 388 -22.49 -16.61 -3.96
C ASP A 388 -23.12 -17.98 -4.25
N THR A 389 -24.20 -17.99 -5.01
CA THR A 389 -24.99 -19.21 -5.31
C THR A 389 -24.16 -20.26 -6.03
N GLU A 390 -23.32 -19.87 -7.00
CA GLU A 390 -22.45 -20.81 -7.71
C GLU A 390 -21.41 -21.45 -6.80
N LEU A 391 -20.93 -20.74 -5.77
CA LEU A 391 -20.08 -21.33 -4.74
C LEU A 391 -20.88 -22.31 -3.87
N VAL A 392 -22.10 -21.97 -3.48
CA VAL A 392 -22.95 -22.86 -2.66
C VAL A 392 -23.25 -24.16 -3.41
N ASP A 393 -23.68 -24.08 -4.67
CA ASP A 393 -23.94 -25.25 -5.51
C ASP A 393 -22.69 -26.13 -5.61
N TRP A 394 -21.52 -25.50 -5.85
CA TRP A 394 -20.26 -26.23 -5.91
C TRP A 394 -19.89 -26.94 -4.60
N LEU A 395 -20.19 -26.34 -3.44
CA LEU A 395 -19.97 -26.98 -2.13
C LEU A 395 -20.87 -28.21 -1.95
N GLU A 396 -22.13 -28.14 -2.37
CA GLU A 396 -23.07 -29.26 -2.31
C GLU A 396 -22.59 -30.43 -3.17
N GLU A 397 -22.03 -30.16 -4.35
CA GLU A 397 -21.41 -31.18 -5.22
C GLU A 397 -20.21 -31.89 -4.54
N GLN A 398 -19.54 -31.26 -3.58
CA GLN A 398 -18.39 -31.89 -2.90
C GLN A 398 -18.81 -32.94 -1.86
N VAL A 399 -20.06 -32.93 -1.40
CA VAL A 399 -20.54 -33.83 -0.32
C VAL A 399 -20.56 -35.31 -0.76
N ASP A 400 -20.52 -35.59 -2.06
CA ASP A 400 -20.37 -36.96 -2.59
C ASP A 400 -19.03 -37.64 -2.18
N HIS A 401 -18.04 -36.86 -1.73
CA HIS A 401 -16.78 -37.39 -1.24
C HIS A 401 -16.90 -37.83 0.24
N GLU A 402 -16.62 -39.11 0.55
CA GLU A 402 -16.84 -39.73 1.88
C GLU A 402 -16.19 -39.01 3.07
N ALA A 403 -15.14 -38.22 2.83
CA ALA A 403 -14.44 -37.46 3.87
C ALA A 403 -14.98 -36.03 4.10
N ILE A 404 -15.97 -35.57 3.31
CA ILE A 404 -16.46 -34.18 3.34
C ILE A 404 -17.81 -34.10 4.03
N PHE A 405 -17.93 -33.16 4.96
CA PHE A 405 -19.17 -32.81 5.63
C PHE A 405 -19.44 -31.32 5.44
N LEU A 406 -20.69 -30.97 5.13
CA LEU A 406 -21.11 -29.60 4.87
C LEU A 406 -22.21 -29.20 5.87
N ILE A 407 -22.03 -28.06 6.53
CA ILE A 407 -23.05 -27.43 7.37
C ILE A 407 -23.38 -26.05 6.79
N HIS A 408 -24.67 -25.78 6.59
CA HIS A 408 -25.16 -24.47 6.18
C HIS A 408 -25.68 -23.69 7.39
N HIS A 409 -25.19 -22.47 7.56
CA HIS A 409 -25.81 -21.51 8.45
C HIS A 409 -26.98 -20.78 7.78
N ILE A 410 -27.95 -20.40 8.59
CA ILE A 410 -29.13 -19.62 8.15
C ILE A 410 -28.81 -18.12 8.10
N GLU A 411 -27.81 -17.66 8.88
CA GLU A 411 -27.29 -16.29 8.85
C GLU A 411 -25.76 -16.30 8.94
N ASN A 412 -25.11 -15.23 8.50
CA ASN A 412 -23.66 -15.09 8.65
C ASN A 412 -23.30 -14.85 10.12
N MET A 413 -22.64 -15.82 10.74
CA MET A 413 -22.20 -15.82 12.13
C MET A 413 -20.77 -15.27 12.28
N GLY A 414 -20.08 -15.04 11.16
CA GLY A 414 -18.70 -14.62 11.11
C GLY A 414 -17.73 -15.74 11.45
N PHE A 415 -16.43 -15.44 11.41
CA PHE A 415 -15.39 -16.43 11.57
C PHE A 415 -15.50 -17.22 12.89
N PRO A 416 -15.66 -16.60 14.08
CA PRO A 416 -15.76 -17.33 15.34
C PRO A 416 -16.94 -18.29 15.39
N GLY A 417 -18.11 -17.88 14.89
CA GLY A 417 -19.30 -18.71 14.87
C GLY A 417 -19.18 -19.89 13.91
N ALA A 418 -18.68 -19.65 12.70
CA ALA A 418 -18.48 -20.70 11.70
C ALA A 418 -17.46 -21.76 12.18
N VAL A 419 -16.32 -21.35 12.74
CA VAL A 419 -15.35 -22.31 13.27
C VAL A 419 -15.86 -23.02 14.52
N ASN A 420 -16.63 -22.36 15.39
CA ASN A 420 -17.25 -22.99 16.55
C ASN A 420 -18.23 -24.09 16.14
N THR A 421 -19.08 -23.86 15.14
CA THR A 421 -19.97 -24.88 14.57
C THR A 421 -19.18 -26.10 14.10
N GLY A 422 -18.10 -25.87 13.35
CA GLY A 422 -17.24 -26.95 12.87
C GLY A 422 -16.52 -27.70 14.00
N MET A 423 -15.99 -27.01 15.00
CA MET A 423 -15.37 -27.62 16.17
C MET A 423 -16.37 -28.45 17.01
N TYR A 424 -17.58 -27.92 17.20
CA TYR A 424 -18.61 -28.56 18.01
C TYR A 424 -19.14 -29.86 17.39
N ALA A 425 -19.14 -29.97 16.06
CA ALA A 425 -19.56 -31.17 15.34
C ALA A 425 -18.65 -32.39 15.58
N TRP A 426 -17.42 -32.17 16.05
CA TRP A 426 -16.38 -33.20 16.16
C TRP A 426 -15.76 -33.28 17.57
N PRO A 427 -16.53 -33.59 18.62
CA PRO A 427 -16.00 -33.69 19.98
C PRO A 427 -14.94 -34.80 20.08
N GLY A 428 -13.81 -34.51 20.75
CA GLY A 428 -12.70 -35.46 20.93
C GLY A 428 -11.78 -35.61 19.72
N TYR A 429 -12.00 -34.87 18.64
CA TYR A 429 -11.07 -34.78 17.51
C TYR A 429 -10.06 -33.65 17.72
N ASP A 430 -8.85 -33.83 17.20
CA ASP A 430 -7.94 -32.71 16.99
C ASP A 430 -8.47 -31.85 15.83
N VAL A 431 -8.40 -30.53 15.98
CA VAL A 431 -8.98 -29.59 15.02
C VAL A 431 -7.87 -28.87 14.29
N ILE A 432 -8.02 -28.71 12.97
CA ILE A 432 -7.24 -27.77 12.18
C ILE A 432 -8.19 -26.72 11.61
N LEU A 433 -8.09 -25.49 12.10
CA LEU A 433 -8.76 -24.35 11.48
C LEU A 433 -7.99 -23.97 10.22
N LEU A 434 -8.68 -23.77 9.10
CA LEU A 434 -8.07 -23.38 7.85
C LEU A 434 -8.98 -22.41 7.10
N ASN A 435 -8.49 -21.19 6.82
CA ASN A 435 -9.24 -20.23 6.02
C ASN A 435 -9.49 -20.74 4.59
N SER A 436 -10.62 -20.36 4.00
CA SER A 436 -11.01 -20.76 2.65
C SER A 436 -10.13 -20.15 1.53
N ASP A 437 -9.26 -19.19 1.83
CA ASP A 437 -8.34 -18.54 0.89
C ASP A 437 -6.87 -18.98 1.06
N THR A 438 -6.67 -20.22 1.50
CA THR A 438 -5.34 -20.82 1.72
C THR A 438 -4.97 -21.86 0.67
N LEU A 439 -3.66 -22.14 0.56
CA LEU A 439 -3.09 -23.20 -0.27
C LEU A 439 -2.18 -24.06 0.59
N VAL A 440 -2.50 -25.35 0.73
CA VAL A 440 -1.75 -26.27 1.60
C VAL A 440 -0.89 -27.26 0.80
N PRO A 441 0.36 -27.54 1.23
CA PRO A 441 1.25 -28.51 0.57
C PRO A 441 1.00 -29.94 1.08
N LYS A 442 1.48 -30.96 0.36
CA LYS A 442 1.36 -32.36 0.81
C LYS A 442 2.11 -32.62 2.11
N GLY A 443 1.50 -33.31 3.06
CA GLY A 443 2.11 -33.72 4.33
C GLY A 443 1.99 -32.70 5.46
N TRP A 444 1.21 -31.63 5.27
CA TRP A 444 1.07 -30.54 6.22
C TRP A 444 0.35 -30.96 7.51
N ILE A 445 -0.73 -31.75 7.41
CA ILE A 445 -1.52 -32.24 8.55
C ILE A 445 -0.66 -33.12 9.46
N GLU A 446 0.09 -34.06 8.87
CA GLU A 446 0.93 -34.98 9.63
C GLU A 446 2.06 -34.24 10.36
N ASN A 447 2.58 -33.16 9.78
CA ASN A 447 3.63 -32.37 10.43
C ASN A 447 3.08 -31.46 11.52
N LEU A 448 1.91 -30.84 11.32
CA LEU A 448 1.20 -30.10 12.38
C LEU A 448 0.90 -31.02 13.57
N THR A 449 0.40 -32.23 13.29
CA THR A 449 0.11 -33.24 14.30
C THR A 449 1.37 -33.65 15.05
N LYS A 450 2.48 -33.92 14.34
CA LYS A 450 3.78 -34.23 14.98
C LYS A 450 4.27 -33.10 15.87
N ALA A 451 4.15 -31.85 15.43
CA ALA A 451 4.51 -30.69 16.23
C ALA A 451 3.64 -30.57 17.49
N ALA A 452 2.33 -30.80 17.38
CA ALA A 452 1.40 -30.72 18.51
C ALA A 452 1.64 -31.79 19.58
N TYR A 453 2.04 -32.99 19.16
CA TYR A 453 2.28 -34.13 20.07
C TYR A 453 3.76 -34.35 20.43
N CYS A 454 4.67 -33.45 20.04
CA CYS A 454 6.09 -33.57 20.43
C CYS A 454 6.33 -33.21 21.91
N SER A 455 5.39 -32.52 22.56
CA SER A 455 5.40 -32.21 23.98
C SER A 455 3.98 -32.28 24.54
N GLU A 456 3.85 -32.76 25.77
CA GLU A 456 2.55 -32.98 26.43
C GLU A 456 1.75 -31.68 26.64
N ASN A 457 2.42 -30.53 26.69
CA ASN A 457 1.80 -29.23 26.97
C ASN A 457 1.66 -28.31 25.76
N ILE A 458 1.74 -28.80 24.52
CA ILE A 458 1.45 -27.99 23.33
C ILE A 458 -0.05 -28.08 23.03
N GLY A 459 -0.71 -26.93 23.09
CA GLY A 459 -2.15 -26.81 22.83
C GLY A 459 -2.44 -26.39 21.39
N THR A 460 -1.61 -25.53 20.81
CA THR A 460 -1.83 -25.02 19.45
C THR A 460 -0.54 -24.96 18.62
N VAL A 461 -0.70 -25.15 17.31
CA VAL A 461 0.41 -25.08 16.33
C VAL A 461 0.00 -24.25 15.12
N THR A 462 0.84 -23.29 14.75
CA THR A 462 0.68 -22.43 13.56
C THR A 462 1.84 -22.66 12.59
N PRO A 463 1.64 -22.74 11.26
CA PRO A 463 2.73 -22.80 10.29
C PRO A 463 3.21 -21.39 9.86
N PHE A 464 4.33 -21.31 9.12
CA PHE A 464 4.66 -20.08 8.38
C PHE A 464 3.65 -19.82 7.25
N SER A 465 3.49 -18.55 6.86
CA SER A 465 2.74 -18.16 5.67
C SER A 465 3.36 -16.95 4.97
N ASN A 466 2.88 -16.60 3.78
CA ASN A 466 3.19 -15.31 3.15
C ASN A 466 2.42 -14.15 3.79
N ASP A 467 1.26 -14.40 4.41
CA ASP A 467 0.45 -13.36 5.05
C ASP A 467 -0.17 -13.86 6.36
N ALA A 468 0.59 -13.80 7.44
CA ALA A 468 0.17 -14.24 8.77
C ALA A 468 0.87 -13.44 9.89
N SER A 469 0.91 -12.11 9.76
CA SER A 469 1.54 -11.18 10.73
C SER A 469 2.95 -11.60 11.18
N ILE A 470 3.13 -11.97 12.45
CA ILE A 470 4.42 -12.41 13.01
C ILE A 470 4.94 -13.70 12.35
N PHE A 471 4.06 -14.50 11.76
CA PHE A 471 4.36 -15.75 11.05
C PHE A 471 4.61 -15.54 9.54
N SER A 472 4.67 -14.29 9.08
CA SER A 472 4.89 -13.98 7.67
C SER A 472 6.35 -14.19 7.24
N TYR A 473 6.49 -14.73 6.04
CA TYR A 473 7.74 -14.92 5.30
C TYR A 473 7.47 -14.79 3.79
N PRO A 474 8.29 -14.08 2.98
CA PRO A 474 9.62 -13.54 3.31
C PRO A 474 9.66 -12.27 4.16
N TYR A 475 8.78 -11.30 3.91
CA TYR A 475 8.65 -10.09 4.74
C TYR A 475 7.65 -10.33 5.87
N HIS A 476 7.83 -9.62 6.98
CA HIS A 476 6.88 -9.62 8.11
C HIS A 476 6.23 -8.26 8.37
N ASP A 477 6.82 -7.22 7.78
CA ASP A 477 6.47 -5.83 7.92
C ASP A 477 5.89 -5.24 6.63
N LYS A 478 5.72 -6.07 5.60
CA LYS A 478 5.25 -5.69 4.26
C LYS A 478 4.40 -6.79 3.64
N GLU A 479 3.55 -6.39 2.71
CA GLU A 479 2.79 -7.31 1.87
C GLU A 479 3.74 -8.20 1.05
N ASN A 480 3.44 -9.50 1.03
CA ASN A 480 4.17 -10.48 0.23
C ASN A 480 3.32 -10.88 -0.99
N PRO A 481 3.95 -11.17 -2.14
CA PRO A 481 3.23 -11.73 -3.29
C PRO A 481 2.51 -13.03 -2.91
N VAL A 482 1.29 -13.22 -3.42
CA VAL A 482 0.52 -14.45 -3.21
C VAL A 482 1.25 -15.64 -3.89
N PRO A 483 1.58 -16.72 -3.16
CA PRO A 483 2.30 -17.85 -3.72
C PRO A 483 1.38 -18.74 -4.56
N THR A 484 1.95 -19.42 -5.55
CA THR A 484 1.27 -20.55 -6.20
C THR A 484 1.37 -21.81 -5.33
N LEU A 485 0.49 -22.80 -5.52
CA LEU A 485 0.57 -24.09 -4.80
C LEU A 485 1.94 -24.78 -5.00
N LYS A 486 2.54 -24.62 -6.18
CA LYS A 486 3.90 -25.11 -6.47
C LYS A 486 4.94 -24.42 -5.58
N SER A 487 4.87 -23.10 -5.46
CA SER A 487 5.78 -22.32 -4.62
C SER A 487 5.62 -22.71 -3.14
N VAL A 488 4.39 -22.88 -2.66
CA VAL A 488 4.09 -23.37 -1.30
C VAL A 488 4.78 -24.71 -1.04
N GLN A 489 4.66 -25.66 -1.97
CA GLN A 489 5.29 -26.99 -1.86
C GLN A 489 6.82 -26.91 -1.83
N VAL A 490 7.42 -26.02 -2.62
CA VAL A 490 8.87 -25.80 -2.66
C VAL A 490 9.36 -25.17 -1.34
N PHE A 491 8.67 -24.17 -0.81
CA PHE A 491 9.02 -23.60 0.49
C PHE A 491 8.95 -24.63 1.60
N MET A 492 7.87 -25.43 1.68
CA MET A 492 7.77 -26.52 2.65
C MET A 492 8.96 -27.49 2.57
N GLN A 493 9.38 -27.87 1.35
CA GLN A 493 10.56 -28.74 1.17
C GLN A 493 11.85 -28.11 1.68
N TYR A 494 12.05 -26.81 1.45
CA TYR A 494 13.20 -26.09 2.01
C TYR A 494 13.14 -26.08 3.54
N LEU A 495 12.00 -25.71 4.10
CA LEU A 495 11.82 -25.66 5.56
C LEU A 495 12.07 -27.02 6.22
N GLN A 496 11.58 -28.13 5.65
CA GLN A 496 11.82 -29.48 6.16
C GLN A 496 13.30 -29.90 6.09
N LYS A 497 14.09 -29.38 5.14
CA LYS A 497 15.53 -29.65 5.05
C LYS A 497 16.32 -28.88 6.10
N ILE A 498 15.88 -27.67 6.44
CA ILE A 498 16.54 -26.80 7.42
C ILE A 498 16.11 -27.18 8.85
N TYR A 499 14.83 -27.44 9.07
CA TYR A 499 14.17 -27.37 10.37
C TYR A 499 13.27 -28.57 10.69
N LYS A 500 13.70 -29.78 10.34
CA LYS A 500 12.91 -31.00 10.60
C LYS A 500 12.37 -31.06 12.05
N ASN A 501 11.06 -31.01 12.20
CA ASN A 501 10.32 -31.00 13.47
C ASN A 501 10.70 -29.85 14.44
N LYS A 502 11.25 -28.73 13.95
CA LYS A 502 11.58 -27.59 14.81
C LYS A 502 10.32 -26.82 15.16
N ILE A 503 10.10 -26.66 16.46
CA ILE A 503 9.04 -25.82 17.02
C ILE A 503 9.64 -24.59 17.71
N ILE A 504 8.90 -23.49 17.71
CA ILE A 504 9.31 -22.23 18.37
C ILE A 504 8.13 -21.74 19.19
N ASP A 505 8.33 -21.46 20.48
CA ASP A 505 7.27 -20.88 21.33
C ASP A 505 6.88 -19.49 20.83
N VAL A 506 5.57 -19.26 20.73
CA VAL A 506 4.98 -18.00 20.27
C VAL A 506 3.89 -17.55 21.26
N PRO A 507 3.63 -16.23 21.36
CA PRO A 507 2.64 -15.72 22.33
C PRO A 507 1.20 -16.11 22.01
N THR A 508 0.89 -16.39 20.74
CA THR A 508 -0.46 -16.70 20.27
C THR A 508 -0.39 -17.51 18.98
N GLY A 509 -1.40 -18.33 18.71
CA GLY A 509 -1.66 -18.90 17.38
C GLY A 509 -2.31 -17.89 16.42
N HIS A 510 -2.54 -18.29 15.17
CA HIS A 510 -3.17 -17.45 14.15
C HIS A 510 -4.24 -18.22 13.37
N GLY A 511 -5.45 -17.69 13.30
CA GLY A 511 -6.64 -18.40 12.78
C GLY A 511 -6.63 -18.77 11.30
N PHE A 512 -5.66 -18.30 10.48
CA PHE A 512 -5.61 -18.64 9.05
C PHE A 512 -5.31 -20.13 8.82
N CYS A 513 -4.49 -20.71 9.70
CA CYS A 513 -4.14 -22.12 9.75
C CYS A 513 -3.66 -22.43 11.16
N MET A 514 -4.49 -23.11 11.97
CA MET A 514 -4.21 -23.35 13.38
C MET A 514 -4.64 -24.76 13.78
N PHE A 515 -3.68 -25.60 14.19
CA PHE A 515 -3.97 -26.86 14.85
C PHE A 515 -4.32 -26.59 16.33
N ILE A 516 -5.37 -27.23 16.83
CA ILE A 516 -5.80 -27.20 18.24
C ILE A 516 -5.95 -28.64 18.71
N ARG A 517 -5.20 -29.01 19.75
CA ARG A 517 -5.28 -30.34 20.36
C ARG A 517 -6.61 -30.54 21.08
N HIS A 518 -7.22 -31.72 20.94
CA HIS A 518 -8.56 -32.02 21.46
C HIS A 518 -8.72 -31.77 22.97
N ASP A 519 -7.71 -32.10 23.79
CA ASP A 519 -7.73 -31.89 25.24
C ASP A 519 -7.54 -30.43 25.64
N CYS A 520 -6.68 -29.70 24.91
CA CYS A 520 -6.59 -28.24 25.01
C CYS A 520 -7.94 -27.58 24.69
N LEU A 521 -8.60 -28.01 23.60
CA LEU A 521 -9.92 -27.52 23.23
C LEU A 521 -10.99 -27.89 24.27
N SER A 522 -10.97 -29.11 24.79
CA SER A 522 -11.89 -29.58 25.83
C SER A 522 -11.78 -28.76 27.13
N GLN A 523 -10.55 -28.46 27.57
CA GLN A 523 -10.30 -27.69 28.79
C GLN A 523 -10.52 -26.19 28.62
N THR A 524 -10.09 -25.65 27.47
CA THR A 524 -10.18 -24.22 27.19
C THR A 524 -11.60 -23.85 26.80
N GLY A 525 -12.29 -24.68 26.03
CA GLY A 525 -13.59 -24.38 25.43
C GLY A 525 -13.49 -23.54 24.15
N LEU A 526 -14.61 -23.40 23.46
CA LEU A 526 -14.75 -22.75 22.16
C LEU A 526 -14.37 -21.25 22.14
N PHE A 527 -14.38 -20.64 20.95
CA PHE A 527 -14.14 -19.21 20.78
C PHE A 527 -15.32 -18.39 21.34
N ARG A 528 -15.02 -17.23 21.93
CA ARG A 528 -16.03 -16.36 22.55
C ARG A 528 -16.65 -15.40 21.53
N GLU A 529 -17.42 -15.95 20.59
CA GLU A 529 -18.11 -15.21 19.52
C GLU A 529 -18.98 -14.05 20.04
N THR A 530 -19.53 -14.16 21.25
CA THR A 530 -20.31 -13.09 21.89
C THR A 530 -19.49 -11.85 22.29
N LEU A 531 -18.15 -11.97 22.37
CA LEU A 531 -17.23 -10.86 22.64
C LEU A 531 -16.66 -10.30 21.34
N PHE A 532 -16.19 -11.18 20.47
CA PHE A 532 -15.45 -10.83 19.25
C PHE A 532 -16.35 -10.69 18.01
N ALA A 533 -17.65 -10.97 18.14
CA ALA A 533 -18.63 -10.87 17.06
C ALA A 533 -18.15 -11.62 15.81
N GLN A 534 -17.97 -10.94 14.67
CA GLN A 534 -17.61 -11.56 13.40
C GLN A 534 -16.13 -11.98 13.27
N GLY A 535 -15.24 -11.64 14.22
CA GLY A 535 -13.84 -12.08 14.21
C GLY A 535 -12.83 -11.02 14.66
N TYR A 536 -11.54 -11.33 14.54
CA TYR A 536 -10.40 -10.61 15.10
C TYR A 536 -10.31 -10.68 16.62
N GLY A 537 -9.32 -11.40 17.15
CA GLY A 537 -8.97 -11.43 18.59
C GLY A 537 -9.49 -12.66 19.34
N GLU A 538 -10.41 -13.42 18.76
CA GLU A 538 -10.96 -14.67 19.31
C GLU A 538 -9.90 -15.76 19.49
N GLU A 539 -8.99 -15.90 18.53
CA GLU A 539 -7.92 -16.90 18.56
C GLU A 539 -6.84 -16.48 19.55
N ASN A 540 -6.59 -15.17 19.65
CA ASN A 540 -5.69 -14.62 20.66
C ASN A 540 -6.27 -14.87 22.06
N ASP A 541 -7.56 -14.58 22.24
CA ASP A 541 -8.26 -14.88 23.48
C ASP A 541 -8.21 -16.36 23.86
N PHE A 542 -8.49 -17.26 22.91
CA PHE A 542 -8.36 -18.70 23.12
C PHE A 542 -6.94 -19.06 23.58
N CYS A 543 -5.92 -18.53 22.90
CA CYS A 543 -4.52 -18.79 23.26
C CYS A 543 -4.20 -18.29 24.66
N MET A 544 -4.67 -17.10 25.03
CA MET A 544 -4.47 -16.58 26.39
C MET A 544 -5.14 -17.47 27.43
N ARG A 545 -6.40 -17.89 27.23
CA ARG A 545 -7.10 -18.79 28.16
C ARG A 545 -6.40 -20.14 28.28
N ALA A 546 -5.98 -20.73 27.16
CA ALA A 546 -5.22 -21.98 27.15
C ALA A 546 -3.87 -21.83 27.88
N GLN A 547 -3.16 -20.71 27.72
CA GLN A 547 -1.89 -20.45 28.40
C GLN A 547 -2.06 -20.34 29.93
N HIS A 548 -3.20 -19.80 30.39
CA HIS A 548 -3.55 -19.78 31.82
C HIS A 548 -3.80 -21.18 32.40
N LEU A 549 -4.11 -22.16 31.54
CA LEU A 549 -4.23 -23.58 31.90
C LEU A 549 -2.91 -24.35 31.69
N GLY A 550 -1.82 -23.66 31.35
CA GLY A 550 -0.48 -24.24 31.18
C GLY A 550 -0.13 -24.69 29.75
N TRP A 551 -1.04 -24.52 28.80
CA TRP A 551 -0.79 -24.85 27.38
C TRP A 551 0.20 -23.88 26.74
N ARG A 552 0.96 -24.41 25.78
CA ARG A 552 1.90 -23.67 24.94
C ARG A 552 1.39 -23.56 23.52
N HIS A 553 1.74 -22.47 22.88
CA HIS A 553 1.47 -22.20 21.47
C HIS A 553 2.79 -22.16 20.73
N VAL A 554 2.87 -22.85 19.60
CA VAL A 554 4.14 -22.97 18.87
C VAL A 554 3.99 -22.72 17.39
N LEU A 555 5.04 -22.19 16.77
CA LEU A 555 5.24 -22.19 15.34
C LEU A 555 5.89 -23.51 14.92
N ALA A 556 5.31 -24.22 13.94
CA ALA A 556 5.98 -25.30 13.22
C ALA A 556 6.87 -24.72 12.11
N ALA A 557 8.17 -24.61 12.37
CA ALA A 557 9.11 -23.92 11.48
C ALA A 557 9.45 -24.72 10.20
N ASP A 558 8.95 -25.95 10.06
CA ASP A 558 9.09 -26.81 8.88
C ASP A 558 7.86 -26.83 7.95
N ILE A 559 6.84 -26.01 8.22
CA ILE A 559 5.59 -25.97 7.46
C ILE A 559 5.34 -24.58 6.90
N PHE A 560 4.96 -24.50 5.63
CA PHE A 560 4.57 -23.26 4.94
C PHE A 560 3.19 -23.46 4.30
N VAL A 561 2.26 -22.54 4.57
CA VAL A 561 0.91 -22.52 3.97
C VAL A 561 0.72 -21.20 3.25
N GLY A 562 0.30 -21.24 1.98
CA GLY A 562 -0.01 -20.03 1.23
C GLY A 562 -1.33 -19.43 1.69
N HIS A 563 -1.43 -18.11 1.75
CA HIS A 563 -2.63 -17.38 2.14
C HIS A 563 -2.82 -16.19 1.19
N LYS A 564 -3.98 -16.08 0.53
CA LYS A 564 -4.24 -14.98 -0.39
C LYS A 564 -4.47 -13.67 0.36
N GLY A 565 -5.10 -13.73 1.54
CA GLY A 565 -5.24 -12.60 2.45
C GLY A 565 -6.19 -11.54 1.91
N GLY A 566 -7.43 -11.90 1.55
CA GLY A 566 -8.23 -10.93 0.80
C GLY A 566 -9.70 -11.22 0.53
N VAL A 567 -10.51 -11.56 1.53
CA VAL A 567 -11.97 -11.32 1.47
C VAL A 567 -12.54 -11.12 2.89
N SER A 568 -12.31 -9.97 3.53
CA SER A 568 -13.00 -9.67 4.80
C SER A 568 -13.34 -8.19 4.97
N PHE A 569 -14.64 -7.91 5.01
CA PHE A 569 -15.34 -6.66 5.38
C PHE A 569 -14.62 -5.34 5.04
N GLN A 570 -14.55 -4.99 3.75
CA GLN A 570 -13.75 -3.88 3.20
C GLN A 570 -13.79 -2.56 3.99
N ASN A 571 -14.96 -2.13 4.51
CA ASN A 571 -15.15 -0.83 5.17
C ASN A 571 -15.26 -0.91 6.72
N SER A 572 -15.66 -2.05 7.28
CA SER A 572 -15.90 -2.22 8.72
C SER A 572 -14.80 -3.03 9.43
N LYS A 573 -13.90 -3.68 8.68
CA LYS A 573 -12.79 -4.49 9.21
C LYS A 573 -11.89 -3.72 10.18
N ASN A 574 -11.43 -2.54 9.78
CA ASN A 574 -10.54 -1.72 10.62
C ASN A 574 -11.23 -1.29 11.93
N ALA A 575 -12.53 -0.98 11.86
CA ALA A 575 -13.32 -0.62 13.04
C ALA A 575 -13.52 -1.83 13.97
N LEU A 576 -13.85 -3.00 13.42
CA LEU A 576 -14.01 -4.24 14.19
C LEU A 576 -12.69 -4.67 14.84
N LEU A 577 -11.59 -4.68 14.08
CA LEU A 577 -10.25 -4.98 14.59
C LEU A 577 -9.89 -4.05 15.77
N LYS A 578 -10.09 -2.73 15.60
CA LYS A 578 -9.82 -1.75 16.66
C LYS A 578 -10.68 -1.98 17.90
N ARG A 579 -11.99 -2.21 17.73
CA ARG A 579 -12.92 -2.56 18.83
C ARG A 579 -12.41 -3.80 19.56
N ASN A 580 -12.09 -4.86 18.84
CA ASN A 580 -11.78 -6.15 19.42
C ASN A 580 -10.40 -6.22 20.06
N LEU A 581 -9.39 -5.53 19.51
CA LEU A 581 -8.10 -5.35 20.18
C LEU A 581 -8.26 -4.56 21.48
N ALA A 582 -9.18 -3.60 21.56
CA ALA A 582 -9.48 -2.89 22.81
C ALA A 582 -10.17 -3.81 23.83
N ILE A 583 -11.04 -4.72 23.39
CA ILE A 583 -11.63 -5.77 24.25
C ILE A 583 -10.52 -6.70 24.75
N LEU A 584 -9.65 -7.18 23.86
CA LEU A 584 -8.57 -8.10 24.18
C LEU A 584 -7.60 -7.51 25.21
N ASN A 585 -7.13 -6.29 25.02
CA ASN A 585 -6.24 -5.61 25.99
C ASN A 585 -6.92 -5.30 27.33
N LYS A 586 -8.25 -5.22 27.35
CA LYS A 586 -8.99 -5.08 28.61
C LYS A 586 -9.07 -6.39 29.37
N LEU A 587 -9.23 -7.51 28.65
CA LEU A 587 -9.23 -8.86 29.22
C LEU A 587 -7.81 -9.28 29.63
N TYR A 588 -6.80 -8.86 28.87
CA TYR A 588 -5.40 -9.18 29.11
C TYR A 588 -4.57 -7.90 29.12
N PRO A 589 -4.51 -7.19 30.27
CA PRO A 589 -3.58 -6.09 30.44
C PRO A 589 -2.16 -6.58 30.10
N ASP A 590 -1.45 -5.78 29.30
CA ASP A 590 -0.10 -6.03 28.79
C ASP A 590 0.00 -6.96 27.57
N TYR A 591 -1.12 -7.41 26.98
CA TYR A 591 -1.10 -8.24 25.76
C TYR A 591 -0.39 -7.53 24.59
N ASP A 592 -0.76 -6.28 24.30
CA ASP A 592 -0.07 -5.49 23.26
C ASP A 592 1.43 -5.36 23.55
N GLU A 593 1.83 -5.14 24.80
CA GLU A 593 3.25 -5.02 25.17
C GLU A 593 3.99 -6.35 24.95
N MET A 594 3.37 -7.48 25.30
CA MET A 594 3.90 -8.81 25.05
C MET A 594 4.09 -9.08 23.56
N VAL A 595 3.10 -8.76 22.73
CA VAL A 595 3.20 -8.92 21.26
C VAL A 595 4.25 -7.98 20.67
N MET A 596 4.28 -6.72 21.12
CA MET A 596 5.28 -5.74 20.67
C MET A 596 6.70 -6.13 21.10
N ASP A 597 6.91 -6.67 22.30
CA ASP A 597 8.23 -7.21 22.71
C ASP A 597 8.64 -8.39 21.82
N TYR A 598 7.70 -9.24 21.41
CA TYR A 598 7.96 -10.33 20.46
C TYR A 598 8.35 -9.82 19.08
N ILE A 599 7.65 -8.79 18.57
CA ILE A 599 7.95 -8.13 17.29
C ILE A 599 9.31 -7.42 17.36
N ASP A 600 9.55 -6.63 18.41
CA ASP A 600 10.76 -5.83 18.60
C ASP A 600 12.01 -6.70 18.72
N ARG A 601 11.90 -7.86 19.38
CA ARG A 601 13.00 -8.84 19.47
C ARG A 601 13.22 -9.62 18.18
N ASP A 602 12.22 -9.65 17.31
CA ASP A 602 12.17 -10.46 16.10
C ASP A 602 12.73 -11.88 16.32
N PHE A 603 12.06 -12.66 17.18
CA PHE A 603 12.49 -14.03 17.51
C PHE A 603 12.65 -14.95 16.29
N LEU A 604 11.98 -14.61 15.18
CA LEU A 604 12.04 -15.36 13.92
C LEU A 604 13.09 -14.82 12.94
N ARG A 605 13.83 -13.75 13.28
CA ARG A 605 14.89 -13.18 12.43
C ARG A 605 15.90 -14.23 11.97
N SER A 606 16.45 -14.98 12.93
CA SER A 606 17.43 -16.04 12.66
C SER A 606 16.84 -17.13 11.77
N VAL A 607 15.57 -17.45 11.98
CA VAL A 607 14.85 -18.46 11.23
C VAL A 607 14.70 -18.03 9.77
N ARG A 608 14.20 -16.82 9.54
CA ARG A 608 14.04 -16.26 8.20
C ARG A 608 15.38 -16.07 7.47
N TYR A 609 16.43 -15.67 8.19
CA TYR A 609 17.79 -15.59 7.65
C TYR A 609 18.29 -16.94 7.13
N GLU A 610 18.13 -18.01 7.91
CA GLU A 610 18.55 -19.35 7.50
C GLU A 610 17.77 -19.86 6.29
N ILE A 611 16.47 -19.55 6.20
CA ILE A 611 15.64 -19.91 5.03
C ILE A 611 16.17 -19.21 3.77
N ASP A 612 16.41 -17.90 3.82
CA ASP A 612 16.96 -17.15 2.69
C ASP A 612 18.36 -17.64 2.31
N LEU A 613 19.21 -17.95 3.30
CA LEU A 613 20.56 -18.47 3.07
C LEU A 613 20.53 -19.83 2.37
N TYR A 614 19.70 -20.76 2.84
CA TYR A 614 19.55 -22.08 2.24
C TYR A 614 19.01 -22.00 0.81
N ARG A 615 17.97 -21.19 0.58
CA ARG A 615 17.40 -20.95 -0.76
C ARG A 615 18.45 -20.45 -1.73
N LEU A 616 19.27 -19.49 -1.30
CA LEU A 616 20.34 -18.92 -2.10
C LEU A 616 21.43 -19.95 -2.41
N GLN A 617 21.82 -20.78 -1.44
CA GLN A 617 22.78 -21.87 -1.65
C GLN A 617 22.25 -22.94 -2.63
N GLU A 618 20.96 -23.31 -2.55
CA GLU A 618 20.36 -24.26 -3.50
C GLU A 618 20.32 -23.68 -4.91
N LEU A 619 20.06 -22.37 -5.05
CA LEU A 619 20.16 -21.68 -6.31
C LEU A 619 21.59 -21.70 -6.87
N GLU A 620 22.59 -21.37 -6.05
CA GLU A 620 24.01 -21.43 -6.43
C GLU A 620 24.43 -22.85 -6.87
N LYS A 621 24.02 -23.89 -6.13
CA LYS A 621 24.25 -25.29 -6.49
C LYS A 621 23.57 -25.67 -7.80
N LYS A 622 22.35 -25.20 -8.05
CA LYS A 622 21.62 -25.43 -9.30
C LYS A 622 22.38 -24.85 -10.49
N TYR A 623 22.94 -23.65 -10.37
CA TYR A 623 23.79 -23.04 -11.41
C TYR A 623 25.09 -23.82 -11.59
N ALA A 624 25.75 -24.21 -10.49
CA ALA A 624 26.98 -25.00 -10.53
C ALA A 624 26.80 -26.33 -11.29
N LYS A 625 25.68 -27.03 -11.06
CA LYS A 625 25.31 -28.27 -11.79
C LYS A 625 25.13 -28.04 -13.30
N GLN A 626 24.82 -26.82 -13.74
CA GLN A 626 24.72 -26.44 -15.14
C GLN A 626 26.06 -25.96 -15.73
N GLY A 627 27.17 -26.10 -15.00
CA GLY A 627 28.48 -25.57 -15.40
C GLY A 627 28.56 -24.04 -15.37
N LYS A 628 27.62 -23.37 -14.69
CA LYS A 628 27.57 -21.91 -14.55
C LYS A 628 27.90 -21.53 -13.10
N SER A 629 28.37 -20.32 -12.89
CA SER A 629 28.54 -19.74 -11.55
C SER A 629 27.72 -18.47 -11.49
N LEU A 630 26.91 -18.32 -10.44
CA LEU A 630 26.35 -17.03 -10.10
C LEU A 630 27.49 -16.05 -9.82
N GLN A 631 27.34 -14.83 -10.31
CA GLN A 631 28.28 -13.74 -10.12
C GLN A 631 27.52 -12.56 -9.54
N TYR A 632 28.10 -11.91 -8.55
CA TYR A 632 27.48 -10.78 -7.86
C TYR A 632 28.26 -9.49 -8.10
N GLY A 633 27.54 -8.39 -8.31
CA GLY A 633 28.09 -7.04 -8.25
C GLY A 633 27.77 -6.44 -6.89
N LEU A 634 28.78 -6.21 -6.06
CA LEU A 634 28.61 -5.68 -4.70
C LEU A 634 28.52 -4.15 -4.74
N PHE A 635 27.47 -3.58 -4.16
CA PHE A 635 27.25 -2.14 -4.08
C PHE A 635 27.15 -1.67 -2.63
N ILE A 636 27.83 -0.57 -2.26
CA ILE A 636 27.56 0.13 -0.99
C ILE A 636 26.84 1.45 -1.30
N THR A 637 25.62 1.62 -0.79
CA THR A 637 24.78 2.80 -1.06
C THR A 637 23.82 3.10 0.11
N HIS A 638 23.14 4.26 0.10
CA HIS A 638 22.23 4.72 1.15
C HIS A 638 20.75 4.40 0.85
N THR A 639 19.83 4.64 1.78
CA THR A 639 18.37 4.46 1.58
C THR A 639 17.58 5.73 1.24
N TYR A 640 18.26 6.87 1.01
CA TYR A 640 17.60 8.18 0.83
C TYR A 640 16.94 8.40 -0.55
N GLY A 641 17.13 7.49 -1.53
CA GLY A 641 16.57 7.64 -2.87
C GLY A 641 17.27 8.72 -3.73
N GLY A 642 16.52 9.37 -4.61
CA GLY A 642 17.00 10.49 -5.42
C GLY A 642 17.98 10.10 -6.54
N GLY A 643 18.81 11.06 -6.97
CA GLY A 643 19.72 10.89 -8.11
C GLY A 643 20.76 9.79 -7.93
N VAL A 644 21.23 9.56 -6.69
CA VAL A 644 22.15 8.46 -6.36
C VAL A 644 21.48 7.11 -6.60
N GLU A 645 20.26 6.93 -6.12
CA GLU A 645 19.52 5.68 -6.31
C GLU A 645 19.26 5.41 -7.80
N ARG A 646 18.89 6.44 -8.56
CA ARG A 646 18.73 6.33 -10.01
C ARG A 646 20.01 5.83 -10.68
N ALA A 647 21.15 6.48 -10.42
CA ALA A 647 22.43 6.09 -11.01
C ALA A 647 22.86 4.66 -10.59
N VAL A 648 22.60 4.29 -9.34
CA VAL A 648 22.85 2.93 -8.82
C VAL A 648 21.98 1.90 -9.55
N GLN A 649 20.70 2.19 -9.78
CA GLN A 649 19.79 1.27 -10.48
C GLN A 649 20.13 1.15 -11.97
N GLU A 650 20.48 2.24 -12.65
CA GLU A 650 21.01 2.20 -14.02
C GLU A 650 22.25 1.30 -14.11
N ARG A 651 23.17 1.45 -13.15
CA ARG A 651 24.38 0.61 -13.07
C ARG A 651 24.06 -0.86 -12.77
N ALA A 652 23.12 -1.12 -11.88
CA ALA A 652 22.61 -2.46 -11.58
C ALA A 652 21.96 -3.11 -12.80
N ASN A 653 21.19 -2.35 -13.59
CA ASN A 653 20.62 -2.79 -14.87
C ASN A 653 21.72 -3.22 -15.86
N GLU A 654 22.77 -2.40 -16.02
CA GLU A 654 23.91 -2.72 -16.89
C GLU A 654 24.61 -4.03 -16.49
N LEU A 655 24.75 -4.29 -15.18
CA LEU A 655 25.32 -5.54 -14.68
C LEU A 655 24.41 -6.74 -14.91
N ARG A 656 23.09 -6.59 -14.69
CA ARG A 656 22.11 -7.64 -14.97
C ARG A 656 22.12 -8.08 -16.43
N LEU A 657 22.23 -7.14 -17.37
CA LEU A 657 22.38 -7.45 -18.81
C LEU A 657 23.65 -8.25 -19.12
N LYS A 658 24.68 -8.19 -18.27
CA LYS A 658 25.92 -8.98 -18.36
C LYS A 658 25.85 -10.29 -17.58
N GLY A 659 24.69 -10.64 -17.00
CA GLY A 659 24.50 -11.82 -16.16
C GLY A 659 25.11 -11.71 -14.75
N ILE A 660 25.41 -10.50 -14.29
CA ILE A 660 25.91 -10.23 -12.94
C ILE A 660 24.76 -9.74 -12.08
N ILE A 661 24.52 -10.38 -10.93
CA ILE A 661 23.40 -10.08 -10.03
C ILE A 661 23.82 -8.98 -9.05
N PRO A 662 23.11 -7.83 -9.01
CA PRO A 662 23.35 -6.80 -8.01
C PRO A 662 23.08 -7.30 -6.57
N LEU A 663 24.05 -7.02 -5.68
CA LEU A 663 23.96 -7.22 -4.24
C LEU A 663 24.27 -5.88 -3.56
N PHE A 664 23.27 -5.25 -2.96
CA PHE A 664 23.41 -3.95 -2.28
C PHE A 664 23.63 -4.12 -0.79
N ILE A 665 24.55 -3.36 -0.21
CA ILE A 665 24.66 -3.12 1.22
C ILE A 665 24.04 -1.75 1.49
N ARG A 666 22.94 -1.74 2.22
CA ARG A 666 22.20 -0.54 2.63
C ARG A 666 22.10 -0.43 4.15
N PRO A 667 22.08 0.78 4.72
CA PRO A 667 21.92 0.92 6.16
C PRO A 667 20.48 0.63 6.59
N THR A 668 20.30 0.11 7.79
CA THR A 668 18.99 0.20 8.48
C THR A 668 18.70 1.64 8.87
N LEU A 669 17.45 1.93 9.21
CA LEU A 669 17.00 3.29 9.53
C LEU A 669 17.82 3.94 10.66
N LEU A 670 18.20 3.16 11.68
CA LEU A 670 18.97 3.64 12.83
C LEU A 670 20.49 3.63 12.57
N GLY A 671 20.94 3.07 11.44
CA GLY A 671 22.35 2.95 11.09
C GLY A 671 23.15 2.00 11.99
N ASP A 672 22.47 1.24 12.84
CA ASP A 672 23.00 0.22 13.76
C ASP A 672 23.14 -1.16 13.12
N ALA A 673 22.67 -1.32 11.88
CA ALA A 673 22.76 -2.54 11.11
C ALA A 673 22.86 -2.22 9.61
N CYS A 674 23.21 -3.22 8.82
CA CYS A 674 23.13 -3.16 7.36
C CYS A 674 22.28 -4.30 6.81
N ARG A 675 21.60 -4.05 5.69
CA ARG A 675 20.85 -5.02 4.90
C ARG A 675 21.61 -5.32 3.61
N CYS A 676 21.77 -6.60 3.30
CA CYS A 676 22.25 -7.11 2.02
C CYS A 676 21.06 -7.47 1.12
N GLU A 677 20.78 -6.65 0.11
CA GLU A 677 19.66 -6.83 -0.81
C GLU A 677 20.15 -7.46 -2.11
N ILE A 678 19.63 -8.64 -2.47
CA ILE A 678 19.94 -9.30 -3.75
C ILE A 678 18.80 -9.02 -4.72
N GLN A 679 19.12 -8.43 -5.87
CA GLN A 679 18.12 -7.99 -6.83
C GLN A 679 18.24 -8.78 -8.15
N PHE A 680 17.44 -9.82 -8.31
CA PHE A 680 17.41 -10.64 -9.54
C PHE A 680 16.68 -9.95 -10.70
N LYS A 681 15.59 -9.23 -10.42
CA LYS A 681 14.75 -8.50 -11.39
C LYS A 681 14.88 -6.99 -11.19
N SER A 682 14.63 -6.19 -12.25
CA SER A 682 14.61 -4.72 -12.14
C SER A 682 13.60 -4.25 -11.11
N SER A 683 13.86 -3.13 -10.43
CA SER A 683 12.89 -2.46 -9.53
C SER A 683 11.62 -2.02 -10.26
N SER A 684 11.71 -1.80 -11.58
CA SER A 684 10.57 -1.49 -12.46
C SER A 684 9.78 -2.73 -12.92
N SER A 685 10.16 -3.93 -12.50
CA SER A 685 9.45 -5.15 -12.89
C SER A 685 8.14 -5.26 -12.12
N THR A 686 7.03 -5.39 -12.85
CA THR A 686 5.68 -5.56 -12.28
C THR A 686 5.39 -6.98 -11.79
N GLN A 687 6.29 -7.93 -12.05
CA GLN A 687 6.13 -9.35 -11.72
C GLN A 687 7.28 -9.82 -10.84
N ILE A 688 7.18 -9.57 -9.53
CA ILE A 688 8.09 -10.10 -8.53
C ILE A 688 7.41 -11.28 -7.85
N ASP A 689 7.98 -12.46 -8.02
CA ASP A 689 7.47 -13.66 -7.37
C ASP A 689 8.04 -13.76 -5.96
N ILE A 690 7.32 -14.40 -5.05
CA ILE A 690 7.78 -14.66 -3.68
C ILE A 690 9.14 -15.41 -3.66
N GLU A 691 9.43 -16.20 -4.69
CA GLU A 691 10.68 -16.96 -4.87
C GLU A 691 11.89 -16.07 -5.20
N ASP A 692 11.68 -14.83 -5.63
CA ASP A 692 12.73 -13.86 -5.96
C ASP A 692 13.15 -13.00 -4.75
N LEU A 693 12.43 -13.09 -3.64
CA LEU A 693 12.61 -12.23 -2.46
C LEU A 693 13.57 -12.84 -1.44
N TYR A 694 14.63 -12.10 -1.07
CA TYR A 694 15.63 -12.48 -0.06
C TYR A 694 15.89 -11.33 0.94
N PRO A 695 14.89 -10.90 1.71
CA PRO A 695 15.00 -9.68 2.50
C PRO A 695 15.71 -9.84 3.84
N ASN A 696 16.01 -11.06 4.28
CA ASN A 696 16.40 -11.34 5.66
C ASN A 696 17.90 -11.31 5.92
N PHE A 697 18.74 -10.96 4.93
CA PHE A 697 20.16 -10.74 5.13
C PHE A 697 20.44 -9.39 5.80
N VAL A 698 20.12 -9.29 7.09
CA VAL A 698 20.38 -8.11 7.93
C VAL A 698 21.44 -8.47 8.96
N PHE A 699 22.44 -7.62 9.14
CA PHE A 699 23.57 -7.80 10.06
C PHE A 699 23.67 -6.59 10.99
N SER A 700 23.55 -6.83 12.30
CA SER A 700 23.71 -5.85 13.36
C SER A 700 25.18 -5.46 13.51
N LEU A 701 25.50 -4.18 13.55
CA LEU A 701 26.86 -3.66 13.59
C LEU A 701 27.12 -2.94 14.93
N PRO A 702 28.31 -3.11 15.52
CA PRO A 702 29.48 -3.84 15.01
C PRO A 702 29.46 -5.35 15.25
N SER A 703 28.48 -5.90 15.99
CA SER A 703 28.52 -7.27 16.54
C SER A 703 28.55 -8.39 15.51
N GLU A 704 27.89 -8.24 14.37
CA GLU A 704 27.76 -9.26 13.31
C GLU A 704 28.60 -8.91 12.06
N TYR A 705 29.62 -8.05 12.22
CA TYR A 705 30.52 -7.68 11.12
C TYR A 705 31.24 -8.90 10.51
N ASP A 706 31.73 -9.82 11.34
CA ASP A 706 32.44 -11.01 10.86
C ASP A 706 31.48 -11.94 10.09
N ALA A 707 30.22 -12.03 10.53
CA ALA A 707 29.18 -12.80 9.83
C ALA A 707 28.87 -12.18 8.45
N LEU A 708 28.80 -10.85 8.35
CA LEU A 708 28.68 -10.14 7.08
C LEU A 708 29.89 -10.42 6.17
N LEU A 709 31.11 -10.38 6.72
CA LEU A 709 32.33 -10.64 5.96
C LEU A 709 32.34 -12.08 5.39
N VAL A 710 32.04 -13.09 6.21
CA VAL A 710 31.93 -14.49 5.79
C VAL A 710 30.83 -14.67 4.75
N PHE A 711 29.68 -14.02 4.92
CA PHE A 711 28.62 -14.02 3.93
C PHE A 711 29.14 -13.50 2.57
N LEU A 712 29.81 -12.35 2.53
CA LEU A 712 30.30 -11.79 1.27
C LEU A 712 31.44 -12.63 0.66
N GLN A 713 32.37 -13.16 1.47
CA GLN A 713 33.50 -13.99 1.01
C GLN A 713 33.07 -15.32 0.38
N ASN A 714 31.95 -15.89 0.84
CA ASN A 714 31.41 -17.13 0.28
C ASN A 714 30.70 -16.95 -1.07
N ARG A 715 30.70 -15.74 -1.64
CA ARG A 715 30.04 -15.41 -2.91
C ARG A 715 31.07 -14.97 -3.94
N LYS A 716 30.83 -15.32 -5.20
CA LYS A 716 31.68 -14.89 -6.31
C LYS A 716 31.37 -13.44 -6.69
N ILE A 717 32.04 -12.50 -6.04
CA ILE A 717 31.94 -11.07 -6.36
C ILE A 717 32.75 -10.75 -7.62
N ALA A 718 32.06 -10.34 -8.69
CA ALA A 718 32.68 -9.97 -9.97
C ALA A 718 33.15 -8.50 -9.99
N CYS A 719 32.45 -7.61 -9.27
CA CYS A 719 32.84 -6.21 -9.09
C CYS A 719 32.38 -5.69 -7.72
N PHE A 720 33.10 -4.71 -7.19
CA PHE A 720 32.78 -4.02 -5.94
C PHE A 720 32.74 -2.51 -6.19
N GLU A 721 31.56 -1.91 -6.04
CA GLU A 721 31.28 -0.51 -6.35
C GLU A 721 30.79 0.22 -5.08
N VAL A 722 31.43 1.32 -4.73
CA VAL A 722 31.07 2.15 -3.57
C VAL A 722 30.43 3.43 -4.07
N HIS A 723 29.15 3.61 -3.77
CA HIS A 723 28.40 4.80 -4.18
C HIS A 723 28.20 5.77 -3.03
N HIS A 724 27.85 5.29 -1.83
CA HIS A 724 27.62 6.18 -0.70
C HIS A 724 27.67 5.48 0.67
N PHE A 725 28.24 6.16 1.67
CA PHE A 725 28.36 5.69 3.06
C PHE A 725 27.37 6.32 4.06
N ALA A 726 26.58 7.34 3.69
CA ALA A 726 25.65 7.92 4.66
C ALA A 726 24.61 6.92 5.16
N GLY A 727 24.30 7.05 6.44
CA GLY A 727 23.44 6.14 7.19
C GLY A 727 24.15 4.88 7.66
N HIS A 728 25.29 4.49 7.08
CA HIS A 728 26.00 3.27 7.48
C HIS A 728 26.78 3.46 8.78
N HIS A 729 26.79 2.42 9.60
CA HIS A 729 27.75 2.27 10.69
C HIS A 729 29.19 2.33 10.15
N VAL A 730 30.11 2.97 10.87
CA VAL A 730 31.52 3.15 10.46
C VAL A 730 32.24 1.85 10.06
N LYS A 731 31.85 0.72 10.66
CA LYS A 731 32.41 -0.62 10.36
C LYS A 731 32.24 -1.05 8.91
N ILE A 732 31.21 -0.58 8.18
CA ILE A 732 31.03 -0.92 6.76
C ILE A 732 32.24 -0.50 5.92
N ARG A 733 32.95 0.58 6.30
CA ARG A 733 34.16 1.04 5.61
C ARG A 733 35.32 0.05 5.67
N HIS A 734 35.35 -0.84 6.67
CA HIS A 734 36.41 -1.84 6.80
C HIS A 734 36.33 -2.90 5.68
N LEU A 735 35.13 -3.11 5.10
CA LEU A 735 34.95 -4.04 3.97
C LEU A 735 35.84 -3.70 2.77
N LEU A 736 36.22 -2.42 2.60
CA LEU A 736 37.13 -1.98 1.54
C LEU A 736 38.51 -2.66 1.60
N GLN A 737 38.93 -3.09 2.79
CA GLN A 737 40.22 -3.76 3.02
C GLN A 737 39.99 -5.26 3.27
N ASP A 738 39.06 -5.59 4.16
CA ASP A 738 38.90 -6.95 4.71
C ASP A 738 38.37 -7.95 3.67
N LEU A 739 37.69 -7.50 2.61
CA LEU A 739 37.25 -8.37 1.52
C LEU A 739 38.40 -8.78 0.58
N GLY A 740 39.51 -8.03 0.55
CA GLY A 740 40.60 -8.28 -0.40
C GLY A 740 40.21 -8.13 -1.88
N ILE A 741 39.09 -7.48 -2.18
CA ILE A 741 38.57 -7.26 -3.54
C ILE A 741 38.82 -5.80 -3.93
N ALA A 742 39.38 -5.58 -5.12
CA ALA A 742 39.55 -4.24 -5.66
C ALA A 742 38.18 -3.58 -5.92
N TYR A 743 38.00 -2.36 -5.41
CA TYR A 743 36.76 -1.59 -5.53
C TYR A 743 36.91 -0.34 -6.38
N ASP A 744 35.80 0.09 -6.98
CA ASP A 744 35.66 1.37 -7.65
C ASP A 744 34.79 2.31 -6.81
N MET A 745 35.15 3.59 -6.76
CA MET A 745 34.37 4.61 -6.05
C MET A 745 33.62 5.49 -7.03
N TYR A 746 32.30 5.56 -6.88
CA TYR A 746 31.41 6.46 -7.60
C TYR A 746 31.03 7.61 -6.67
N LEU A 747 31.58 8.80 -6.93
CA LEU A 747 31.34 9.98 -6.11
C LEU A 747 30.19 10.79 -6.71
N HIS A 748 29.00 10.65 -6.13
CA HIS A 748 27.79 11.35 -6.56
C HIS A 748 27.65 12.74 -5.94
N ASP A 749 28.43 13.05 -4.92
CA ASP A 749 28.40 14.31 -4.18
C ASP A 749 29.78 14.60 -3.54
N TYR A 750 29.82 15.63 -2.70
CA TYR A 750 31.04 16.10 -2.06
C TYR A 750 31.29 15.53 -0.66
N MET A 751 30.60 14.45 -0.26
CA MET A 751 30.76 13.83 1.07
C MET A 751 32.22 13.47 1.36
N SER A 752 33.01 13.12 0.34
CA SER A 752 34.43 12.80 0.48
C SER A 752 35.24 13.90 1.19
N PHE A 753 34.91 15.18 0.98
CA PHE A 753 35.62 16.30 1.65
C PHE A 753 34.72 17.24 2.46
N CYS A 754 33.40 17.18 2.28
CA CYS A 754 32.45 18.01 3.00
C CYS A 754 31.20 17.20 3.40
N PRO A 755 30.96 16.98 4.70
CA PRO A 755 29.85 16.14 5.15
C PRO A 755 28.47 16.79 4.91
N ARG A 756 28.40 18.10 4.63
CA ARG A 756 27.17 18.78 4.23
C ARG A 756 26.66 18.39 2.84
N ILE A 757 27.47 17.69 2.03
CA ILE A 757 27.25 17.23 0.65
C ILE A 757 26.94 18.32 -0.39
N SER A 758 26.19 19.36 -0.04
CA SER A 758 25.76 20.45 -0.91
C SER A 758 26.67 21.67 -0.90
N LEU A 759 27.69 21.71 -0.04
CA LEU A 759 28.58 22.88 0.17
C LEU A 759 27.85 24.17 0.57
N VAL A 760 26.57 24.09 0.94
CA VAL A 760 25.77 25.21 1.46
C VAL A 760 25.92 25.25 2.98
N ASN A 761 26.24 26.43 3.53
CA ASN A 761 26.43 26.63 4.96
C ASN A 761 25.08 26.76 5.72
N ALA A 762 25.13 26.99 7.03
CA ALA A 762 23.93 27.15 7.85
C ALA A 762 23.07 28.38 7.46
N ASP A 763 23.69 29.40 6.85
CA ASP A 763 23.01 30.61 6.39
C ASP A 763 22.33 30.43 5.01
N GLY A 764 22.39 29.21 4.43
CA GLY A 764 21.79 28.93 3.13
C GLY A 764 22.61 29.48 1.95
N VAL A 765 23.92 29.70 2.13
CA VAL A 765 24.82 30.24 1.09
C VAL A 765 25.93 29.24 0.76
N TYR A 766 26.30 29.17 -0.52
CA TYR A 766 27.45 28.38 -0.97
C TYR A 766 28.76 28.88 -0.37
N CYS A 767 29.48 28.01 0.35
CA CYS A 767 30.64 28.40 1.15
C CYS A 767 31.93 28.66 0.34
N GLN A 768 31.91 28.44 -0.98
CA GLN A 768 33.06 28.62 -1.88
C GLN A 768 34.30 27.80 -1.52
N GLU A 769 34.10 26.64 -0.88
CA GLU A 769 35.15 25.62 -0.70
C GLU A 769 36.46 26.16 -0.07
N PRO A 770 36.43 26.68 1.17
CA PRO A 770 37.59 27.32 1.75
C PRO A 770 38.76 26.32 1.94
N SER A 771 39.96 26.71 1.50
CA SER A 771 41.17 25.87 1.57
C SER A 771 41.62 25.54 3.00
N LYS A 772 41.24 26.37 3.98
CA LYS A 772 41.59 26.17 5.40
C LYS A 772 40.55 25.27 6.09
N LEU A 773 40.95 24.05 6.47
CA LEU A 773 40.08 23.11 7.20
C LEU A 773 39.51 23.65 8.52
N SER A 774 40.18 24.62 9.16
CA SER A 774 39.65 25.29 10.36
C SER A 774 38.38 26.09 10.08
N VAL A 775 38.22 26.63 8.85
CA VAL A 775 37.00 27.32 8.41
C VAL A 775 35.90 26.29 8.18
N CYS A 776 36.20 25.19 7.47
CA CYS A 776 35.25 24.09 7.29
C CYS A 776 34.76 23.53 8.63
N GLN A 777 35.67 23.33 9.60
CA GLN A 777 35.32 22.85 10.95
C GLN A 777 34.33 23.79 11.66
N LYS A 778 34.48 25.11 11.50
CA LYS A 778 33.55 26.09 12.07
C LYS A 778 32.20 26.08 11.33
N CYS A 779 32.22 26.01 10.00
CA CYS A 779 31.02 25.97 9.14
C CYS A 779 30.13 24.74 9.41
N ILE A 780 30.75 23.59 9.66
CA ILE A 780 30.03 22.35 10.01
C ILE A 780 29.52 22.43 11.46
N GLY A 781 30.24 23.12 12.34
CA GLY A 781 29.84 23.32 13.73
C GLY A 781 29.92 22.04 14.56
N LYS A 782 29.12 21.96 15.63
CA LYS A 782 28.88 20.74 16.42
C LYS A 782 27.69 19.92 15.89
N GLU A 783 27.00 20.44 14.88
CA GLU A 783 25.74 19.88 14.40
C GLU A 783 25.96 18.73 13.41
N HIS A 784 25.33 17.61 13.74
CA HIS A 784 24.75 16.65 12.80
C HIS A 784 25.66 15.66 12.06
N PHE A 785 26.59 14.98 12.74
CA PHE A 785 27.10 13.70 12.23
C PHE A 785 27.41 12.72 13.37
N ASP A 786 27.24 11.43 13.06
CA ASP A 786 27.35 10.23 13.91
C ASP A 786 27.95 10.47 15.32
N GLU A 787 27.10 10.43 16.36
CA GLU A 787 27.52 10.63 17.76
C GLU A 787 28.60 9.63 18.21
N ALA A 788 28.78 8.50 17.50
CA ALA A 788 29.81 7.51 17.78
C ALA A 788 31.24 8.00 17.47
N GLU A 789 31.42 8.95 16.55
CA GLU A 789 32.73 9.55 16.26
C GLU A 789 32.60 11.03 15.81
N PRO A 790 32.75 12.02 16.72
CA PRO A 790 32.66 13.43 16.34
C PRO A 790 33.73 13.78 15.30
N ILE A 791 33.27 14.20 14.12
CA ILE A 791 34.13 14.40 12.96
C ILE A 791 35.03 15.63 13.17
N LYS A 792 36.34 15.37 13.27
CA LYS A 792 37.36 16.39 13.03
C LYS A 792 37.67 16.41 11.54
N MET A 793 37.54 17.56 10.87
CA MET A 793 37.74 17.67 9.41
C MET A 793 39.09 17.13 8.94
N LYS A 794 40.15 17.30 9.73
CA LYS A 794 41.47 16.73 9.43
C LYS A 794 41.43 15.19 9.35
N LYS A 795 40.72 14.53 10.27
CA LYS A 795 40.54 13.07 10.25
C LYS A 795 39.66 12.63 9.08
N TRP A 796 38.60 13.40 8.80
CA TRP A 796 37.70 13.14 7.67
C TRP A 796 38.46 13.11 6.34
N ILE A 797 39.21 14.18 6.04
CA ILE A 797 40.01 14.29 4.83
C ILE A 797 41.08 13.20 4.77
N ALA A 798 41.76 12.90 5.88
CA ALA A 798 42.77 11.85 5.91
C ALA A 798 42.18 10.48 5.57
N ARG A 799 41.01 10.14 6.13
CA ARG A 799 40.28 8.89 5.83
C ARG A 799 39.87 8.84 4.36
N SER A 800 39.21 9.89 3.85
CA SER A 800 38.80 9.94 2.45
C SER A 800 39.99 9.87 1.50
N THR A 801 41.14 10.46 1.85
CA THR A 801 42.37 10.35 1.06
C THR A 801 42.85 8.91 0.97
N GLN A 802 42.80 8.16 2.07
CA GLN A 802 43.17 6.75 2.10
C GLN A 802 42.21 5.90 1.27
N GLU A 803 40.90 6.10 1.45
CA GLU A 803 39.86 5.35 0.74
C GLU A 803 39.89 5.63 -0.78
N LEU A 804 40.04 6.89 -1.19
CA LEU A 804 40.21 7.26 -2.59
C LEU A 804 41.53 6.75 -3.17
N GLY A 805 42.62 6.83 -2.40
CA GLY A 805 43.94 6.40 -2.84
C GLY A 805 44.08 4.88 -3.05
N ALA A 806 43.28 4.08 -2.34
CA ALA A 806 43.24 2.63 -2.49
C ALA A 806 42.23 2.14 -3.53
N ALA A 807 41.33 3.01 -4.03
CA ALA A 807 40.35 2.66 -5.04
C ALA A 807 41.04 2.31 -6.37
N ARG A 808 40.55 1.28 -7.06
CA ARG A 808 41.02 0.91 -8.41
C ARG A 808 40.69 2.00 -9.43
N SER A 809 39.52 2.60 -9.31
CA SER A 809 39.13 3.77 -10.09
C SER A 809 38.16 4.67 -9.32
N ILE A 810 38.18 5.95 -9.67
CA ILE A 810 37.28 6.95 -9.12
C ILE A 810 36.49 7.53 -10.28
N ILE A 811 35.17 7.37 -10.20
CA ILE A 811 34.21 7.83 -11.21
C ILE A 811 33.41 8.98 -10.60
N VAL A 812 33.29 10.06 -11.34
CA VAL A 812 32.48 11.22 -10.99
C VAL A 812 31.51 11.53 -12.13
N PRO A 813 30.34 12.13 -11.85
CA PRO A 813 29.31 12.36 -12.86
C PRO A 813 29.65 13.48 -13.85
N SER A 814 30.65 14.31 -13.58
CA SER A 814 31.00 15.45 -14.44
C SER A 814 32.45 15.90 -14.31
N GLU A 815 32.96 16.56 -15.34
CA GLU A 815 34.30 17.17 -15.36
C GLU A 815 34.47 18.28 -14.31
N ASP A 816 33.41 19.03 -14.00
CA ASP A 816 33.43 20.02 -12.91
C ASP A 816 33.64 19.32 -11.55
N THR A 817 32.92 18.22 -11.31
CA THR A 817 33.12 17.40 -10.11
C THR A 817 34.54 16.84 -10.06
N ALA A 818 35.08 16.36 -11.19
CA ALA A 818 36.45 15.86 -11.28
C ALA A 818 37.48 16.92 -10.84
N LYS A 819 37.34 18.15 -11.34
CA LYS A 819 38.22 19.28 -11.01
C LYS A 819 38.16 19.62 -9.52
N ARG A 820 36.97 19.65 -8.91
CA ARG A 820 36.80 19.94 -7.48
C ARG A 820 37.39 18.84 -6.60
N ILE A 821 37.13 17.57 -6.93
CA ILE A 821 37.74 16.45 -6.19
C ILE A 821 39.27 16.49 -6.31
N ALA A 822 39.82 16.76 -7.49
CA ALA A 822 41.27 16.91 -7.69
C ALA A 822 41.86 18.10 -6.91
N HIS A 823 41.10 19.19 -6.75
CA HIS A 823 41.51 20.35 -5.95
C HIS A 823 41.70 19.98 -4.46
N HIS A 824 40.75 19.26 -3.87
CA HIS A 824 40.83 18.84 -2.46
C HIS A 824 41.77 17.65 -2.23
N PHE A 825 41.98 16.81 -3.25
CA PHE A 825 42.82 15.62 -3.19
C PHE A 825 43.90 15.61 -4.29
N PRO A 826 44.87 16.54 -4.30
CA PRO A 826 45.81 16.72 -5.41
C PRO A 826 46.76 15.54 -5.64
N LYS A 827 46.87 14.63 -4.68
CA LYS A 827 47.67 13.39 -4.80
C LYS A 827 46.93 12.26 -5.52
N ILE A 828 45.61 12.35 -5.62
CA ILE A 828 44.77 11.35 -6.29
C ILE A 828 44.77 11.65 -7.79
N LYS A 829 45.16 10.67 -8.59
CA LYS A 829 45.23 10.77 -10.06
C LYS A 829 44.22 9.84 -10.70
N GLY A 830 43.85 10.11 -11.95
CA GLY A 830 42.99 9.22 -12.74
C GLY A 830 41.51 9.23 -12.35
N ILE A 831 41.00 10.36 -11.84
CA ILE A 831 39.56 10.61 -11.66
C ILE A 831 38.92 10.68 -13.06
N LYS A 832 37.93 9.83 -13.31
CA LYS A 832 37.24 9.71 -14.61
C LYS A 832 35.87 10.35 -14.52
N ALA A 833 35.60 11.35 -15.34
CA ALA A 833 34.24 11.80 -15.55
C ALA A 833 33.48 10.77 -16.41
N ARG A 834 32.27 10.41 -15.98
CA ARG A 834 31.33 9.60 -16.74
C ARG A 834 29.96 10.26 -16.63
N ASP A 835 29.46 10.73 -17.76
CA ASP A 835 28.11 11.28 -17.83
C ASP A 835 27.07 10.21 -17.43
N LEU A 836 26.09 10.62 -16.61
CA LEU A 836 25.01 9.73 -16.16
C LEU A 836 23.92 9.58 -17.22
N GLU A 837 23.77 10.56 -18.12
CA GLU A 837 22.86 10.50 -19.25
C GLU A 837 23.57 10.88 -20.55
N ASN A 838 23.10 10.32 -21.67
CA ASN A 838 23.50 10.78 -22.98
C ASN A 838 22.67 12.00 -23.39
N ASP A 839 23.28 13.17 -23.35
CA ASP A 839 22.65 14.44 -23.72
C ASP A 839 22.40 14.58 -25.23
N ARG A 840 22.90 13.64 -26.06
CA ARG A 840 22.75 13.65 -27.53
C ARG A 840 23.12 15.00 -28.13
N ALA A 841 24.32 15.51 -27.81
CA ALA A 841 24.79 16.83 -28.27
C ALA A 841 24.84 16.96 -29.81
N ASP A 842 24.74 15.84 -30.53
CA ASP A 842 24.58 15.77 -31.98
C ASP A 842 23.23 16.30 -32.50
N LEU A 843 22.20 16.39 -31.64
CA LEU A 843 20.86 16.85 -32.01
C LEU A 843 20.65 18.34 -31.69
N SER A 844 19.84 19.04 -32.48
CA SER A 844 19.29 20.34 -32.05
C SER A 844 18.27 20.16 -30.92
N LEU A 845 17.89 21.25 -30.24
CA LEU A 845 16.85 21.20 -29.20
C LEU A 845 15.51 20.74 -29.79
N GLU A 846 15.18 21.21 -30.99
CA GLU A 846 13.95 20.86 -31.72
C GLU A 846 13.95 19.38 -32.09
N GLN A 847 15.08 18.85 -32.58
CA GLN A 847 15.21 17.42 -32.90
C GLN A 847 15.07 16.55 -31.65
N LEU A 848 15.71 16.91 -30.54
CA LEU A 848 15.61 16.17 -29.28
C LEU A 848 14.17 16.17 -28.76
N ALA A 849 13.49 17.31 -28.82
CA ALA A 849 12.09 17.44 -28.43
C ALA A 849 11.16 16.59 -29.33
N TYR A 850 11.43 16.56 -30.65
CA TYR A 850 10.68 15.77 -31.63
C TYR A 850 10.79 14.26 -31.38
N PHE A 851 12.00 13.72 -31.18
CA PHE A 851 12.16 12.29 -30.86
C PHE A 851 11.49 11.91 -29.54
N SER A 852 11.43 12.87 -28.60
CA SER A 852 10.72 12.70 -27.33
C SER A 852 9.19 12.76 -27.51
N GLN A 853 8.67 13.32 -28.61
CA GLN A 853 7.23 13.35 -28.93
C GLN A 853 6.75 12.02 -29.52
N MET A 854 7.55 11.30 -30.31
CA MET A 854 7.14 10.01 -30.91
C MET A 854 6.79 8.94 -29.87
N SER A 855 7.21 9.13 -28.61
CA SER A 855 6.99 8.20 -27.50
C SER A 855 5.85 8.64 -26.56
N ILE A 856 5.21 9.79 -26.81
CA ILE A 856 4.19 10.40 -25.94
C ILE A 856 2.98 10.75 -26.80
N PRO A 857 1.76 10.25 -26.50
CA PRO A 857 0.56 10.61 -27.26
C PRO A 857 0.40 12.14 -27.34
N ASP A 858 0.35 12.67 -28.56
CA ASP A 858 0.13 14.10 -28.84
C ASP A 858 -1.34 14.44 -28.54
N GLN A 859 -1.66 14.74 -27.27
CA GLN A 859 -3.06 14.87 -26.83
C GLN A 859 -3.48 16.25 -26.29
N ASP A 860 -2.63 17.26 -26.25
CA ASP A 860 -3.02 18.60 -25.75
C ASP A 860 -2.83 19.70 -26.79
N LYS A 861 -3.83 19.88 -27.67
CA LYS A 861 -3.93 21.04 -28.57
C LYS A 861 -4.66 22.25 -27.97
N HIS A 862 -5.13 22.17 -26.72
CA HIS A 862 -6.08 23.14 -26.18
C HIS A 862 -5.80 23.57 -24.72
N LEU A 863 -4.64 24.18 -24.47
CA LEU A 863 -4.50 25.12 -23.36
C LEU A 863 -4.10 26.47 -23.97
N LYS A 864 -4.96 27.48 -23.78
CA LYS A 864 -4.69 28.84 -24.28
C LYS A 864 -3.46 29.38 -23.56
N LYS A 865 -2.39 29.68 -24.32
CA LYS A 865 -1.31 30.57 -23.85
C LYS A 865 -1.95 31.82 -23.24
N SER A 866 -1.66 32.13 -21.98
CA SER A 866 -1.87 33.48 -21.47
C SER A 866 -0.88 34.38 -22.20
N TYR A 867 -1.35 35.12 -23.21
CA TYR A 867 -0.47 35.94 -24.05
C TYR A 867 0.09 37.18 -23.32
N CYS A 868 -0.25 37.38 -22.05
CA CYS A 868 0.09 38.61 -21.32
C CYS A 868 1.39 38.54 -20.47
N ARG A 869 1.86 37.34 -20.07
CA ARG A 869 3.10 37.16 -19.27
C ARG A 869 4.04 36.13 -19.91
N PHE A 870 5.34 36.25 -19.63
CA PHE A 870 6.38 35.27 -19.98
C PHE A 870 6.52 34.25 -18.86
N ARG A 871 6.55 32.97 -19.21
CA ARG A 871 6.49 31.87 -18.22
C ARG A 871 7.84 31.18 -18.09
N VAL A 872 8.35 31.14 -16.86
CA VAL A 872 9.63 30.50 -16.51
C VAL A 872 9.36 29.21 -15.74
N CYS A 873 9.83 28.08 -16.26
CA CYS A 873 9.68 26.78 -15.62
C CYS A 873 10.88 26.44 -14.72
N ILE A 874 10.63 25.91 -13.52
CA ILE A 874 11.64 25.41 -12.59
C ILE A 874 11.27 23.94 -12.31
N ILE A 875 12.20 23.01 -12.48
CA ILE A 875 11.88 21.58 -12.51
C ILE A 875 12.58 20.83 -11.37
N GLY A 876 11.82 20.05 -10.61
CA GLY A 876 12.28 19.14 -9.57
C GLY A 876 11.87 19.55 -8.16
N ALA A 877 12.42 18.85 -7.16
CA ALA A 877 12.28 19.24 -5.75
C ALA A 877 13.25 20.38 -5.42
N ILE A 878 12.72 21.56 -5.06
CA ILE A 878 13.48 22.80 -4.88
C ILE A 878 13.79 23.04 -3.39
N GLY A 879 14.95 22.52 -2.99
CA GLY A 879 15.60 22.79 -1.70
C GLY A 879 16.22 24.19 -1.60
N ILE A 880 16.75 24.52 -0.42
CA ILE A 880 17.54 25.75 -0.21
C ILE A 880 18.75 25.76 -1.16
N GLU A 881 19.45 24.63 -1.25
CA GLU A 881 20.60 24.42 -2.12
C GLU A 881 20.25 24.55 -3.61
N LYS A 882 19.01 24.18 -3.98
CA LYS A 882 18.51 24.32 -5.35
C LYS A 882 17.92 25.70 -5.64
N GLY A 883 18.09 26.66 -4.74
CA GLY A 883 17.75 28.06 -4.96
C GLY A 883 16.34 28.46 -4.54
N PHE A 884 15.74 27.79 -3.55
CA PHE A 884 14.43 28.20 -3.01
C PHE A 884 14.35 29.70 -2.69
N ASN A 885 15.37 30.24 -2.00
CA ASN A 885 15.44 31.67 -1.66
C ASN A 885 15.55 32.57 -2.89
N ILE A 886 16.22 32.09 -3.96
CA ILE A 886 16.29 32.80 -5.24
C ILE A 886 14.90 32.88 -5.85
N VAL A 887 14.17 31.75 -5.93
CA VAL A 887 12.81 31.72 -6.46
C VAL A 887 11.89 32.65 -5.70
N GLN A 888 11.94 32.62 -4.36
CA GLN A 888 11.15 33.52 -3.52
C GLN A 888 11.46 35.00 -3.82
N GLY A 889 12.75 35.34 -3.98
CA GLY A 889 13.17 36.67 -4.39
C GLY A 889 12.63 37.06 -5.77
N LEU A 890 12.73 36.18 -6.77
CA LEU A 890 12.29 36.45 -8.15
C LEU A 890 10.79 36.71 -8.23
N VAL A 891 10.00 35.91 -7.51
CA VAL A 891 8.54 36.07 -7.44
C VAL A 891 8.19 37.39 -6.75
N LYS A 892 8.84 37.70 -5.62
CA LYS A 892 8.64 38.94 -4.88
C LYS A 892 8.97 40.17 -5.74
N ASP A 893 10.16 40.20 -6.34
CA ASP A 893 10.60 41.30 -7.20
C ASP A 893 9.70 41.46 -8.44
N SER A 894 9.28 40.36 -9.07
CA SER A 894 8.33 40.40 -10.19
C SER A 894 6.99 41.00 -9.80
N ASN A 895 6.54 40.79 -8.56
CA ASN A 895 5.32 41.38 -8.04
C ASN A 895 5.49 42.86 -7.70
N GLU A 896 6.59 43.23 -7.04
CA GLU A 896 6.88 44.61 -6.65
C GLU A 896 7.12 45.53 -7.85
N ARG A 897 7.76 45.02 -8.92
CA ARG A 897 8.05 45.76 -10.16
C ARG A 897 6.99 45.56 -11.26
N ASP A 898 5.93 44.81 -10.99
CA ASP A 898 4.89 44.42 -11.97
C ASP A 898 5.48 43.91 -13.31
N LEU A 899 6.47 43.03 -13.22
CA LEU A 899 7.10 42.47 -14.42
C LEU A 899 6.12 41.54 -15.13
N PRO A 900 6.18 41.43 -16.47
CA PRO A 900 5.39 40.46 -17.21
C PRO A 900 6.02 39.05 -17.12
N LEU A 901 6.34 38.61 -15.90
CA LEU A 901 6.90 37.29 -15.60
C LEU A 901 5.94 36.51 -14.70
N GLU A 902 5.84 35.22 -14.97
CA GLU A 902 5.18 34.23 -14.13
C GLU A 902 6.05 32.96 -14.06
N PHE A 903 5.96 32.26 -12.94
CA PHE A 903 6.80 31.12 -12.62
C PHE A 903 5.96 29.86 -12.48
N VAL A 904 6.51 28.72 -12.89
CA VAL A 904 5.90 27.42 -12.66
C VAL A 904 6.94 26.45 -12.13
N ILE A 905 6.67 25.86 -10.97
CA ILE A 905 7.50 24.82 -10.38
C ILE A 905 6.86 23.48 -10.72
N VAL A 906 7.47 22.75 -11.66
CA VAL A 906 7.13 21.36 -11.93
C VAL A 906 7.84 20.50 -10.90
N GLY A 907 7.14 20.15 -9.82
CA GLY A 907 7.72 19.52 -8.64
C GLY A 907 7.18 20.13 -7.35
N ARG A 908 8.02 20.18 -6.32
CA ARG A 908 7.69 20.69 -4.98
C ARG A 908 8.80 21.58 -4.44
N THR A 909 8.50 22.38 -3.43
CA THR A 909 9.49 23.16 -2.69
C THR A 909 9.64 22.65 -1.25
N VAL A 910 10.53 23.27 -0.46
CA VAL A 910 10.64 23.00 0.99
C VAL A 910 9.38 23.37 1.76
N ASP A 911 8.63 24.36 1.27
CA ASP A 911 7.36 24.80 1.84
C ASP A 911 6.49 25.50 0.78
N ASP A 912 5.62 24.74 0.12
CA ASP A 912 4.76 25.25 -0.96
C ASP A 912 3.76 26.31 -0.47
N ARG A 913 3.42 26.31 0.83
CA ARG A 913 2.40 27.19 1.41
C ARG A 913 2.80 28.66 1.32
N LEU A 914 4.10 28.95 1.25
CA LEU A 914 4.63 30.30 1.11
C LEU A 914 4.29 30.96 -0.25
N PHE A 915 3.73 30.19 -1.19
CA PHE A 915 3.39 30.65 -2.53
C PHE A 915 1.89 30.61 -2.86
N PHE A 916 1.02 30.14 -1.97
CA PHE A 916 -0.40 29.89 -2.28
C PHE A 916 -1.20 31.15 -2.64
N ASP A 917 -0.90 32.29 -2.02
CA ASP A 917 -1.62 33.55 -2.27
C ASP A 917 -0.96 34.42 -3.35
N ILE A 918 -0.07 33.85 -4.17
CA ILE A 918 0.72 34.61 -5.16
C ILE A 918 0.34 34.19 -6.58
N ASP A 919 -0.40 35.06 -7.28
CA ASP A 919 -0.86 34.88 -8.68
C ASP A 919 0.27 34.67 -9.72
N ARG A 920 1.52 34.93 -9.35
CA ARG A 920 2.68 34.86 -10.26
C ARG A 920 3.44 33.54 -10.20
N ILE A 921 3.00 32.58 -9.40
CA ILE A 921 3.66 31.29 -9.29
C ILE A 921 2.65 30.16 -9.14
N PHE A 922 2.87 29.08 -9.89
CA PHE A 922 2.12 27.84 -9.73
C PHE A 922 3.07 26.68 -9.42
N ILE A 923 2.67 25.75 -8.55
CA ILE A 923 3.46 24.58 -8.18
C ILE A 923 2.64 23.34 -8.52
N THR A 924 3.17 22.39 -9.29
CA THR A 924 2.40 21.23 -9.76
C THR A 924 2.28 20.12 -8.72
N GLY A 925 3.21 20.03 -7.77
CA GLY A 925 3.37 18.86 -6.89
C GLY A 925 4.37 17.85 -7.47
N THR A 926 4.58 16.75 -6.73
CA THR A 926 5.49 15.67 -7.13
C THR A 926 5.05 15.01 -8.43
N TYR A 927 6.01 14.46 -9.19
CA TYR A 927 5.76 13.79 -10.46
C TYR A 927 6.58 12.51 -10.58
N GLN A 928 6.07 11.54 -11.34
CA GLN A 928 6.81 10.34 -11.74
C GLN A 928 7.68 10.62 -12.98
N GLU A 929 8.78 9.88 -13.14
CA GLU A 929 9.75 10.18 -14.20
C GLU A 929 9.14 10.04 -15.61
N GLU A 930 8.23 9.08 -15.78
CA GLU A 930 7.58 8.74 -17.06
C GLU A 930 6.66 9.87 -17.55
N GLU A 931 6.05 10.63 -16.65
CA GLU A 931 5.15 11.75 -16.99
C GLU A 931 5.86 13.11 -17.04
N ALA A 932 7.11 13.20 -16.57
CA ALA A 932 7.78 14.48 -16.32
C ALA A 932 7.88 15.37 -17.57
N VAL A 933 8.23 14.78 -18.73
CA VAL A 933 8.37 15.52 -20.00
C VAL A 933 7.02 16.08 -20.45
N ALA A 934 5.96 15.28 -20.36
CA ALA A 934 4.61 15.68 -20.72
C ALA A 934 4.10 16.79 -19.79
N LEU A 935 4.32 16.64 -18.48
CA LEU A 935 3.93 17.63 -17.48
C LEU A 935 4.62 18.98 -17.69
N VAL A 936 5.92 18.99 -18.00
CA VAL A 936 6.66 20.22 -18.31
C VAL A 936 6.14 20.88 -19.59
N LYS A 937 5.84 20.10 -20.65
CA LYS A 937 5.27 20.63 -21.90
C LYS A 937 3.91 21.30 -21.68
N ARG A 938 3.04 20.69 -20.88
CA ARG A 938 1.72 21.23 -20.49
C ARG A 938 1.79 22.58 -19.80
N GLN A 939 2.93 22.94 -19.22
CA GLN A 939 3.08 24.25 -18.61
C GLN A 939 3.25 25.38 -19.64
N HIS A 940 3.54 25.10 -20.92
CA HIS A 940 3.75 26.13 -21.95
C HIS A 940 4.75 27.23 -21.56
N ALA A 941 5.81 26.86 -20.85
CA ALA A 941 6.87 27.78 -20.48
C ALA A 941 7.68 28.25 -21.70
N ASP A 942 8.25 29.45 -21.60
CA ASP A 942 9.13 30.02 -22.63
C ASP A 942 10.57 29.51 -22.45
N ILE A 943 11.03 29.35 -21.21
CA ILE A 943 12.35 28.84 -20.82
C ILE A 943 12.25 28.00 -19.55
N ALA A 944 13.28 27.20 -19.27
CA ALA A 944 13.48 26.56 -17.97
C ALA A 944 14.64 27.21 -17.21
N PHE A 945 14.48 27.53 -15.92
CA PHE A 945 15.51 28.12 -15.07
C PHE A 945 15.87 27.16 -13.92
N PHE A 946 17.17 26.98 -13.68
CA PHE A 946 17.72 26.16 -12.60
C PHE A 946 18.51 27.05 -11.63
N PRO A 947 17.89 27.51 -10.53
CA PRO A 947 18.48 28.48 -9.60
C PRO A 947 19.48 27.87 -8.60
N ALA A 948 20.07 26.71 -8.90
CA ALA A 948 20.95 26.02 -7.97
C ALA A 948 22.14 26.89 -7.57
N ILE A 949 22.25 27.18 -6.27
CA ILE A 949 23.29 28.07 -5.72
C ILE A 949 24.58 27.33 -5.39
N TRP A 950 24.57 26.01 -5.51
CA TRP A 950 25.70 25.13 -5.27
C TRP A 950 26.12 24.44 -6.57
N PRO A 951 27.37 23.96 -6.67
CA PRO A 951 27.79 23.21 -7.85
C PRO A 951 27.14 21.83 -7.83
N GLU A 952 25.97 21.68 -8.45
CA GLU A 952 25.35 20.36 -8.61
C GLU A 952 26.29 19.40 -9.36
N THR A 953 26.43 18.18 -8.86
CA THR A 953 27.28 17.15 -9.48
C THR A 953 26.66 16.57 -10.75
N TRP A 954 25.33 16.49 -10.79
CA TRP A 954 24.51 16.19 -11.97
C TRP A 954 23.07 16.69 -11.79
N CYS A 955 22.38 17.02 -12.89
CA CYS A 955 21.00 17.51 -12.86
C CYS A 955 20.12 16.80 -13.91
N TYR A 956 19.42 15.74 -13.50
CA TYR A 956 18.50 15.00 -14.39
C TYR A 956 17.34 15.88 -14.92
N ALA A 957 16.93 16.88 -14.14
CA ALA A 957 15.87 17.81 -14.53
C ALA A 957 16.24 18.69 -15.74
N LEU A 958 17.55 18.91 -15.98
CA LEU A 958 18.04 19.58 -17.18
C LEU A 958 17.70 18.80 -18.46
N SER A 959 17.85 17.47 -18.41
CA SER A 959 17.50 16.56 -19.52
C SER A 959 16.00 16.60 -19.81
N ILE A 960 15.18 16.66 -18.76
CA ILE A 960 13.72 16.79 -18.87
C ILE A 960 13.37 18.09 -19.59
N ALA A 961 13.96 19.23 -19.19
CA ALA A 961 13.72 20.53 -19.84
C ALA A 961 14.01 20.49 -21.35
N TRP A 962 15.16 19.92 -21.73
CA TRP A 962 15.54 19.82 -23.15
C TRP A 962 14.64 18.87 -23.94
N ARG A 963 14.28 17.70 -23.38
CA ARG A 963 13.30 16.78 -24.01
C ARG A 963 11.91 17.40 -24.13
N SER A 964 11.60 18.37 -23.26
CA SER A 964 10.38 19.19 -23.34
C SER A 964 10.47 20.35 -24.34
N GLY A 965 11.64 20.60 -24.94
CA GLY A 965 11.86 21.65 -25.94
C GLY A 965 12.15 23.04 -25.36
N LEU A 966 12.54 23.13 -24.08
CA LEU A 966 12.85 24.41 -23.43
C LEU A 966 14.36 24.72 -23.51
N GLU A 967 14.70 25.95 -23.93
CA GLU A 967 16.05 26.48 -23.69
C GLU A 967 16.23 26.66 -22.17
N THR A 968 17.41 26.27 -21.65
CA THR A 968 17.68 26.24 -20.20
C THR A 968 18.54 27.41 -19.76
N VAL A 969 18.23 28.00 -18.61
CA VAL A 969 19.02 29.05 -17.96
C VAL A 969 19.57 28.50 -16.66
N VAL A 970 20.89 28.58 -16.47
CA VAL A 970 21.59 28.04 -15.29
C VAL A 970 22.58 29.06 -14.77
N PHE A 971 22.96 28.97 -13.50
CA PHE A 971 24.14 29.70 -13.01
C PHE A 971 25.43 29.03 -13.50
N ASP A 972 26.53 29.78 -13.61
CA ASP A 972 27.87 29.26 -13.98
C ASP A 972 28.50 28.43 -12.86
N LEU A 973 27.81 27.37 -12.45
CA LEU A 973 28.14 26.50 -11.33
C LEU A 973 27.83 25.04 -11.69
N GLY A 974 28.77 24.15 -11.35
CA GLY A 974 28.55 22.70 -11.39
C GLY A 974 28.39 22.09 -12.78
N ALA A 975 27.85 20.87 -12.79
CA ALA A 975 27.51 20.13 -13.98
C ALA A 975 26.44 20.80 -14.87
N PRO A 976 25.40 21.49 -14.36
CA PRO A 976 24.42 22.16 -15.22
C PRO A 976 25.07 23.15 -16.20
N ALA A 977 25.98 24.00 -15.70
CA ALA A 977 26.73 24.94 -16.54
C ALA A 977 27.60 24.23 -17.58
N GLN A 978 28.33 23.19 -17.17
CA GLN A 978 29.17 22.40 -18.07
C GLN A 978 28.35 21.76 -19.19
N ARG A 979 27.19 21.18 -18.88
CA ARG A 979 26.32 20.51 -19.85
C ARG A 979 25.71 21.51 -20.82
N VAL A 980 25.28 22.69 -20.36
CA VAL A 980 24.81 23.78 -21.23
C VAL A 980 25.93 24.26 -22.16
N LYS A 981 27.19 24.40 -21.69
CA LYS A 981 28.34 24.74 -22.55
C LYS A 981 28.59 23.68 -23.63
N ASN A 982 28.41 22.41 -23.31
CA ASN A 982 28.65 21.31 -24.24
C ASN A 982 27.55 21.21 -25.31
N THR A 983 26.29 21.42 -24.94
CA THR A 983 25.15 21.24 -25.85
C THR A 983 24.71 22.53 -26.57
N GLN A 984 25.08 23.70 -26.05
CA GLN A 984 24.63 25.02 -26.54
C GLN A 984 23.10 25.22 -26.50
N ARG A 985 22.37 24.46 -25.66
CA ARG A 985 20.90 24.50 -25.53
C ARG A 985 20.40 25.42 -24.42
N GLY A 986 21.09 26.53 -24.18
CA GLY A 986 20.77 27.40 -23.07
C GLY A 986 21.67 28.60 -22.86
N SER A 987 21.43 29.32 -21.76
CA SER A 987 22.19 30.49 -21.32
C SER A 987 22.75 30.28 -19.92
N ILE A 988 23.90 30.90 -19.65
CA ILE A 988 24.61 30.78 -18.37
C ILE A 988 24.71 32.16 -17.74
N LEU A 989 24.24 32.29 -16.50
CA LEU A 989 24.23 33.53 -15.72
C LEU A 989 25.32 33.50 -14.64
N SER A 990 25.78 34.69 -14.25
CA SER A 990 26.67 34.80 -13.09
C SER A 990 25.89 34.53 -11.80
N PRO A 991 26.40 33.68 -10.89
CA PRO A 991 25.76 33.47 -9.58
C PRO A 991 25.84 34.69 -8.66
N LEU A 992 26.59 35.73 -9.04
CA LEU A 992 26.73 36.98 -8.29
C LEU A 992 25.67 38.03 -8.65
N MET A 993 24.81 37.76 -9.64
CA MET A 993 23.73 38.67 -10.01
C MET A 993 22.72 38.82 -8.87
N THR A 994 22.22 40.05 -8.69
CA THR A 994 21.12 40.35 -7.78
C THR A 994 19.79 39.83 -8.35
N ILE A 995 18.79 39.67 -7.48
CA ILE A 995 17.45 39.20 -7.89
C ILE A 995 16.84 40.05 -9.02
N PRO A 996 16.86 41.40 -8.98
CA PRO A 996 16.35 42.21 -10.08
C PRO A 996 17.08 41.97 -11.41
N GLU A 997 18.41 41.86 -11.37
CA GLU A 997 19.22 41.58 -12.57
C GLU A 997 18.89 40.21 -13.17
N ILE A 998 18.66 39.19 -12.33
CA ILE A 998 18.24 37.87 -12.79
C ILE A 998 16.88 37.94 -13.49
N ASN A 999 15.88 38.61 -12.90
CA ASN A 999 14.56 38.79 -13.52
C ASN A 999 14.66 39.54 -14.85
N ASP A 1000 15.47 40.59 -14.94
CA ASP A 1000 15.67 41.34 -16.17
C ASP A 1000 16.28 40.45 -17.27
N MET A 1001 17.25 39.60 -16.91
CA MET A 1001 17.85 38.64 -17.84
C MET A 1001 16.86 37.55 -18.28
N LEU A 1002 16.07 36.98 -17.37
CA LEU A 1002 15.03 36.00 -17.70
C LEU A 1002 14.02 36.62 -18.67
N LEU A 1003 13.59 37.86 -18.44
CA LEU A 1003 12.69 38.58 -19.32
C LEU A 1003 13.27 38.80 -20.72
N ILE A 1004 14.54 39.20 -20.83
CA ILE A 1004 15.24 39.37 -22.12
C ILE A 1004 15.30 38.04 -22.87
N LEU A 1005 15.63 36.95 -22.19
CA LEU A 1005 15.71 35.62 -22.80
C LEU A 1005 14.34 35.14 -23.28
N CYS A 1006 13.30 35.26 -22.47
CA CYS A 1006 11.93 34.93 -22.89
C CYS A 1006 11.48 35.72 -24.12
N LYS A 1007 11.77 37.03 -24.18
CA LYS A 1007 11.50 37.88 -25.37
C LYS A 1007 12.21 37.35 -26.61
N LYS A 1008 13.49 36.98 -26.48
CA LYS A 1008 14.29 36.41 -27.58
C LYS A 1008 13.68 35.10 -28.12
N ILE A 1009 13.22 34.21 -27.24
CA ILE A 1009 12.58 32.94 -27.64
C ILE A 1009 11.28 33.19 -28.40
N ARG A 1010 10.38 34.03 -27.87
CA ARG A 1010 9.12 34.34 -28.57
C ARG A 1010 9.36 35.02 -29.91
N TYR A 1011 10.37 35.90 -30.01
CA TYR A 1011 10.74 36.54 -31.28
C TYR A 1011 11.22 35.52 -32.32
N LYS A 1012 12.05 34.53 -31.93
CA LYS A 1012 12.45 33.43 -32.82
C LYS A 1012 11.24 32.61 -33.30
N MET A 1013 10.31 32.29 -32.40
CA MET A 1013 9.11 31.50 -32.73
C MET A 1013 8.12 32.20 -33.66
N ASN A 1014 8.05 33.54 -33.62
CA ASN A 1014 7.14 34.30 -34.48
C ASN A 1014 7.71 34.55 -35.89
N ASN A 1015 9.02 34.35 -36.11
CA ASN A 1015 9.71 34.61 -37.38
C ASN A 1015 10.16 33.34 -38.11
N ASN A 1016 9.99 32.17 -37.50
CA ASN A 1016 10.13 30.84 -38.11
C ASN A 1016 8.73 30.27 -38.35
#